data_AF-A0A850LNQ3-F1
#
_entry.id   AF-A0A850LNQ3-F1
#
_cell.length_a   1.000
_cell.length_b   1.000
_cell.length_c   1.000
_cell.angle_alpha   90.00
_cell.angle_beta   90.00
_cell.angle_gamma   90.00
#
_symmetry.space_group_name_H-M   'P 1'
#
loop_
_entity.id
_entity.type
_entity.pdbx_description
1 polymer ?
#
loop_
_entity_poly.entity_id
_entity_poly.type
_entity_poly.pdbx_seq_one_letter_code
_entity_poly.pdbx_strand_id
1 'polypeptide(L)'
;MSNVPEKQIPKQIELLLLQAEDETRKYKWDKAIEILKNVGKISTDEKLKEIEGDVFYKLGEIYQIAADYGKNKDNIINKFQSSILNFQKAKDAFKESNQDEKIDTCLGNINILKYIAETEKGKEEDLLESAQKYFNAAKQVNLRKGNITDSIKMGILECRALELLIGEKLLRLDEHAPLILVIECEDLIENTWEEIKNQPNFPEIYLYYFLNSILEYYIWLVAYFSAEKLNINLQIIDHLNRMKEIISYLENSKKNLSLFFACSISAIFNLIYAIYHVNNQFEQKKYIKLAQKWLKKAEVLLPEINSNTALSLFYYTRFNIAIRLISLGYFSKDIKDLIKDLNLCINSLSVSFPKIIVSHFTLYTAGIFIIGSFNPYLPNDQRINMVQRAQNIIKSATDEISIIGNPIYKIIDLELDYFKCTINTMLGDLIKDSREKTKHFSIASEIFDNISDYSHQNLNHTQIYSQFLNSISRIGITLSKNSIDNSEKVKYYQKAINVQLKSQKMLINVDLIGNLFLIGSTYYKLGKLTDDDTTLKKSYLAYNDAIEYCNNRGYFNLVGSAYVNLAKIEDRRGSFLSASNNYEKAINSFDKAIMTLSYSKLSRKIHNLKNYINAWKIIERAKSFHANEDHNHAQLNYEEASQILKEVSKYSFEAPFYFAWAYLEKAENLSKKNMHQEAAATYLVSKSYFEEAKEILNSSSSKRKSQEENERILNLIKAAEIRKTYCTARHQIETARLESKNGNHLPAAELYNKASFLFENICEKFRIKKEKDELTAIFHLCKAWENMERAVVEGTPSLYKTASNLFQKAAGYFPESRMKKLSIGNSHFCSALENRDLFDKSTEIDEKIKFYKKIKMFLRESSKNYQLGGFVQDAQWSLATSTFFDGIWHLILSDNEIDFTKKQQYLNIATRYLNNALQIFINAGYHQKKEDILSYLEMVKSEKEILTSALDVIEKPEISASSVGISAPSCPVEISSSINYEEMQQTDLTTESELNWRQRIIHIYFFLPQGICLYDHSFKREEDIEPQLVAGGLSGISAIIQEVTKDKTNIKKIEQEEMTLLLEHGKYLSVALLTEENLVTLQKKLGTLIQDVEDFYQEELETYSGNLTVFSKIGKFVQKIFES
;
A
#
# COMPACT_ATOMS: atom_id res chain seq x y z
N MET A 1 74.19 -36.77 -18.91
CA MET A 1 75.09 -35.97 -18.06
C MET A 1 75.42 -34.68 -18.80
N SER A 2 74.70 -33.61 -18.49
CA SER A 2 75.07 -32.22 -18.74
C SER A 2 74.53 -31.46 -17.53
N ASN A 3 75.39 -31.17 -16.56
CA ASN A 3 75.05 -30.43 -15.35
C ASN A 3 74.61 -29.01 -15.74
N VAL A 4 73.30 -28.75 -15.73
CA VAL A 4 72.79 -27.40 -15.54
C VAL A 4 72.81 -27.18 -14.02
N PRO A 5 73.55 -26.19 -13.49
CA PRO A 5 73.47 -25.91 -12.07
C PRO A 5 72.06 -25.41 -11.78
N GLU A 6 71.35 -26.07 -10.86
CA GLU A 6 70.19 -25.46 -10.19
C GLU A 6 70.65 -24.09 -9.70
N LYS A 7 70.08 -23.02 -10.27
CA LYS A 7 70.30 -21.66 -9.76
C LYS A 7 69.68 -21.59 -8.37
N GLN A 8 70.45 -21.93 -7.35
CA GLN A 8 70.03 -21.76 -5.97
C GLN A 8 69.77 -20.28 -5.73
N ILE A 9 68.51 -19.96 -5.44
CA ILE A 9 68.11 -18.65 -4.92
C ILE A 9 69.00 -18.39 -3.71
N PRO A 10 69.69 -17.23 -3.63
CA PRO A 10 70.45 -16.88 -2.45
C PRO A 10 69.58 -17.04 -1.19
N LYS A 11 70.04 -17.83 -0.21
CA LYS A 11 69.29 -18.13 1.03
C LYS A 11 68.75 -16.88 1.74
N GLN A 12 69.45 -15.75 1.57
CA GLN A 12 69.02 -14.43 2.05
C GLN A 12 67.75 -13.92 1.33
N ILE A 13 67.65 -14.10 0.01
CA ILE A 13 66.45 -13.75 -0.78
C ILE A 13 65.28 -14.64 -0.37
N GLU A 14 65.49 -15.96 -0.25
CA GLU A 14 64.46 -16.92 0.15
C GLU A 14 63.87 -16.57 1.52
N LEU A 15 64.71 -16.23 2.50
CA LEU A 15 64.28 -15.86 3.85
C LEU A 15 63.51 -14.53 3.88
N LEU A 16 63.91 -13.54 3.08
CA LEU A 16 63.19 -12.27 2.94
C LEU A 16 61.85 -12.45 2.22
N LEU A 17 61.76 -13.34 1.23
CA LEU A 17 60.50 -13.67 0.55
C LEU A 17 59.53 -14.34 1.52
N LEU A 18 59.98 -15.30 2.34
CA LEU A 18 59.16 -15.91 3.39
C LEU A 18 58.68 -14.89 4.44
N GLN A 19 59.53 -13.92 4.81
CA GLN A 19 59.14 -12.82 5.70
C GLN A 19 58.09 -11.90 5.07
N ALA A 20 58.24 -11.56 3.79
CA ALA A 20 57.25 -10.78 3.06
C ALA A 20 55.90 -11.52 2.96
N GLU A 21 55.91 -12.83 2.76
CA GLU A 21 54.71 -13.67 2.77
C GLU A 21 54.03 -13.73 4.14
N ASP A 22 54.80 -13.83 5.23
CA ASP A 22 54.26 -13.84 6.60
C ASP A 22 53.63 -12.49 6.96
N GLU A 23 54.26 -11.36 6.59
CA GLU A 23 53.67 -10.03 6.77
C GLU A 23 52.44 -9.84 5.88
N THR A 24 52.41 -10.45 4.68
CA THR A 24 51.23 -10.48 3.80
C THR A 24 50.07 -11.25 4.43
N ARG A 25 50.32 -12.42 5.03
CA ARG A 25 49.29 -13.20 5.76
C ARG A 25 48.74 -12.48 6.99
N LYS A 26 49.48 -11.51 7.53
CA LYS A 26 49.08 -10.65 8.64
C LYS A 26 48.45 -9.33 8.17
N TYR A 27 48.17 -9.18 6.87
CA TYR A 27 47.63 -7.97 6.23
C TYR A 27 48.50 -6.70 6.45
N LYS A 28 49.81 -6.87 6.68
CA LYS A 28 50.77 -5.77 6.90
C LYS A 28 51.45 -5.36 5.59
N TRP A 29 50.65 -4.81 4.68
CA TRP A 29 51.05 -4.57 3.29
C TRP A 29 52.28 -3.68 3.12
N ASP A 30 52.38 -2.57 3.85
CA ASP A 30 53.49 -1.63 3.70
C ASP A 30 54.84 -2.26 4.12
N LYS A 31 54.81 -3.14 5.14
CA LYS A 31 55.99 -3.91 5.57
C LYS A 31 56.39 -4.96 4.54
N ALA A 32 55.42 -5.69 3.99
CA ALA A 32 55.68 -6.63 2.91
C ALA A 32 56.28 -5.94 1.67
N ILE A 33 55.77 -4.76 1.30
CA ILE A 33 56.31 -3.93 0.22
C ILE A 33 57.75 -3.50 0.51
N GLU A 34 58.06 -3.06 1.74
CA GLU A 34 59.42 -2.67 2.12
C GLU A 34 60.40 -3.84 2.00
N ILE A 35 60.02 -5.02 2.51
CA ILE A 35 60.83 -6.24 2.43
C ILE A 35 61.07 -6.62 0.96
N LEU A 36 60.02 -6.65 0.12
CA LEU A 36 60.17 -6.98 -1.29
C LEU A 36 60.98 -5.95 -2.09
N LYS A 37 60.88 -4.65 -1.76
CA LYS A 37 61.77 -3.63 -2.36
C LYS A 37 63.23 -3.87 -2.02
N ASN A 38 63.52 -4.34 -0.80
CA ASN A 38 64.88 -4.69 -0.40
C ASN A 38 65.37 -5.94 -1.14
N VAL A 39 64.51 -6.95 -1.33
CA VAL A 39 64.83 -8.10 -2.20
C VAL A 39 65.10 -7.66 -3.64
N GLY A 40 64.26 -6.78 -4.19
CA GLY A 40 64.40 -6.27 -5.57
C GLY A 40 65.74 -5.56 -5.81
N LYS A 41 66.31 -4.90 -4.79
CA LYS A 41 67.65 -4.29 -4.86
C LYS A 41 68.78 -5.33 -4.85
N ILE A 42 68.56 -6.50 -4.26
CA ILE A 42 69.55 -7.59 -4.16
C ILE A 42 69.54 -8.44 -5.45
N SER A 43 68.40 -8.53 -6.13
CA SER A 43 68.18 -9.38 -7.31
C SER A 43 68.59 -8.77 -8.65
N THR A 44 69.24 -7.59 -8.71
CA THR A 44 69.59 -6.88 -9.96
C THR A 44 70.76 -7.47 -10.75
N ASP A 45 71.27 -8.64 -10.35
CA ASP A 45 72.33 -9.37 -11.08
C ASP A 45 71.76 -9.95 -12.39
N GLU A 46 72.50 -9.84 -13.50
CA GLU A 46 72.14 -10.43 -14.81
C GLU A 46 71.82 -11.94 -14.72
N LYS A 47 72.38 -12.65 -13.74
CA LYS A 47 72.10 -14.09 -13.56
C LYS A 47 70.77 -14.37 -12.85
N LEU A 48 70.14 -13.37 -12.25
CA LEU A 48 68.92 -13.47 -11.42
C LEU A 48 67.70 -12.79 -12.06
N LYS A 49 67.72 -12.48 -13.36
CA LYS A 49 66.63 -11.77 -14.07
C LYS A 49 65.23 -12.37 -13.92
N GLU A 50 65.11 -13.69 -13.88
CA GLU A 50 63.82 -14.34 -13.63
C GLU A 50 63.32 -14.08 -12.19
N ILE A 51 64.21 -14.15 -11.19
CA ILE A 51 63.90 -13.87 -9.79
C ILE A 51 63.59 -12.38 -9.60
N GLU A 52 64.32 -11.49 -10.28
CA GLU A 52 64.01 -10.06 -10.35
C GLU A 52 62.58 -9.83 -10.88
N GLY A 53 62.22 -10.52 -11.96
CA GLY A 53 60.87 -10.50 -12.52
C GLY A 53 59.81 -10.98 -11.52
N ASP A 54 60.04 -12.11 -10.84
CA ASP A 54 59.10 -12.67 -9.85
C ASP A 54 58.91 -11.73 -8.65
N VAL A 55 59.97 -11.05 -8.20
CA VAL A 55 59.91 -10.05 -7.12
C VAL A 55 59.10 -8.83 -7.54
N PHE A 56 59.33 -8.30 -8.75
CA PHE A 56 58.55 -7.17 -9.26
C PHE A 56 57.10 -7.55 -9.53
N TYR A 57 56.83 -8.77 -10.00
CA TYR A 57 55.48 -9.29 -10.15
C TYR A 57 54.77 -9.33 -8.79
N LYS A 58 55.44 -9.86 -7.76
CA LYS A 58 54.90 -9.91 -6.40
C LYS A 58 54.66 -8.52 -5.80
N LEU A 59 55.57 -7.57 -6.05
CA LEU A 59 55.36 -6.16 -5.70
C LEU A 59 54.11 -5.61 -6.39
N GLY A 60 53.91 -5.91 -7.67
CA GLY A 60 52.70 -5.57 -8.41
C GLY A 60 51.43 -6.06 -7.72
N GLU A 61 51.37 -7.35 -7.39
CA GLU A 61 50.23 -7.95 -6.68
C GLU A 61 49.96 -7.30 -5.32
N ILE A 62 51.02 -7.11 -4.51
CA ILE A 62 50.87 -6.53 -3.18
C ILE A 62 50.43 -5.07 -3.27
N TYR A 63 50.99 -4.29 -4.19
CA TYR A 63 50.54 -2.91 -4.40
C TYR A 63 49.07 -2.82 -4.82
N GLN A 64 48.61 -3.75 -5.66
CA GLN A 64 47.22 -3.84 -6.09
C GLN A 64 46.29 -4.09 -4.90
N ILE A 65 46.62 -5.06 -4.03
CA ILE A 65 45.77 -5.36 -2.86
C ILE A 65 45.89 -4.28 -1.79
N ALA A 66 47.08 -3.74 -1.57
CA ALA A 66 47.31 -2.66 -0.62
C ALA A 66 46.55 -1.38 -0.98
N ALA A 67 46.12 -1.24 -2.25
CA ALA A 67 45.23 -0.19 -2.70
C ALA A 67 43.85 -0.31 -2.03
N ASP A 68 43.33 -1.52 -1.79
CA ASP A 68 42.07 -1.73 -1.06
C ASP A 68 42.14 -1.33 0.44
N TYR A 69 43.34 -1.02 0.93
CA TYR A 69 43.58 -0.54 2.30
C TYR A 69 43.96 0.96 2.33
N GLY A 70 43.85 1.65 1.19
CA GLY A 70 44.16 3.06 1.10
C GLY A 70 43.16 3.92 1.88
N LYS A 71 43.67 5.02 2.46
CA LYS A 71 42.85 5.94 3.29
C LYS A 71 42.06 6.96 2.48
N ASN A 72 42.49 7.23 1.25
CA ASN A 72 41.89 8.21 0.36
C ASN A 72 42.20 7.89 -1.11
N LYS A 73 41.51 8.57 -2.02
CA LYS A 73 41.57 8.36 -3.48
C LYS A 73 42.99 8.50 -4.04
N ASP A 74 43.73 9.53 -3.64
CA ASP A 74 45.10 9.76 -4.12
C ASP A 74 46.04 8.63 -3.69
N ASN A 75 45.92 8.14 -2.46
CA ASN A 75 46.72 7.02 -1.97
C ASN A 75 46.48 5.75 -2.81
N ILE A 76 45.24 5.53 -3.24
CA ILE A 76 44.84 4.34 -4.00
C ILE A 76 45.29 4.41 -5.44
N ILE A 77 45.05 5.54 -6.11
CA ILE A 77 45.54 5.77 -7.47
C ILE A 77 47.05 5.63 -7.50
N ASN A 78 47.77 6.19 -6.52
CA ASN A 78 49.23 6.05 -6.42
C ASN A 78 49.66 4.59 -6.22
N LYS A 79 48.91 3.78 -5.46
CA LYS A 79 49.17 2.34 -5.29
C LYS A 79 48.87 1.55 -6.55
N PHE A 80 47.80 1.83 -7.29
CA PHE A 80 47.54 1.22 -8.60
C PHE A 80 48.59 1.59 -9.64
N GLN A 81 49.00 2.87 -9.71
CA GLN A 81 50.09 3.30 -10.57
C GLN A 81 51.41 2.62 -10.20
N SER A 82 51.68 2.46 -8.91
CA SER A 82 52.83 1.69 -8.43
C SER A 82 52.74 0.22 -8.83
N SER A 83 51.55 -0.38 -8.77
CA SER A 83 51.31 -1.76 -9.22
C SER A 83 51.59 -1.90 -10.72
N ILE A 84 51.03 -1.02 -11.56
CA ILE A 84 51.28 -0.98 -13.01
C ILE A 84 52.78 -0.86 -13.30
N LEU A 85 53.48 0.06 -12.63
CA LEU A 85 54.92 0.25 -12.81
C LEU A 85 55.72 -1.01 -12.47
N ASN A 86 55.35 -1.72 -11.39
CA ASN A 86 56.05 -2.95 -11.01
C ASN A 86 55.74 -4.11 -11.97
N PHE A 87 54.50 -4.25 -12.46
CA PHE A 87 54.21 -5.22 -13.53
C PHE A 87 54.95 -4.88 -14.83
N GLN A 88 55.15 -3.59 -15.14
CA GLN A 88 55.96 -3.16 -16.28
C GLN A 88 57.42 -3.62 -16.13
N LYS A 89 58.01 -3.43 -14.95
CA LYS A 89 59.37 -3.88 -14.63
C LYS A 89 59.50 -5.40 -14.64
N ALA A 90 58.50 -6.11 -14.11
CA ALA A 90 58.45 -7.57 -14.14
C ALA A 90 58.45 -8.09 -15.59
N LYS A 91 57.59 -7.51 -16.43
CA LYS A 91 57.51 -7.82 -17.86
C LYS A 91 58.85 -7.62 -18.57
N ASP A 92 59.54 -6.51 -18.30
CA ASP A 92 60.84 -6.23 -18.92
C ASP A 92 61.92 -7.24 -18.47
N ALA A 93 61.94 -7.62 -17.18
CA ALA A 93 62.83 -8.66 -16.67
C ALA A 93 62.50 -10.08 -17.19
N PHE A 94 61.22 -10.40 -17.37
CA PHE A 94 60.78 -11.67 -17.98
C PHE A 94 61.10 -11.75 -19.47
N LYS A 95 61.11 -10.61 -20.16
CA LYS A 95 61.59 -10.52 -21.54
C LYS A 95 63.08 -10.81 -21.65
N GLU A 96 63.89 -10.31 -20.73
CA GLU A 96 65.33 -10.61 -20.66
C GLU A 96 65.62 -12.08 -20.30
N SER A 97 64.67 -12.77 -19.65
CA SER A 97 64.79 -14.18 -19.25
C SER A 97 63.96 -15.16 -20.11
N ASN A 98 63.36 -14.70 -21.22
CA ASN A 98 62.55 -15.49 -22.17
C ASN A 98 61.37 -16.27 -21.52
N GLN A 99 60.64 -15.63 -20.60
CA GLN A 99 59.47 -16.21 -19.94
C GLN A 99 58.16 -15.66 -20.52
N ASP A 100 57.79 -16.10 -21.72
CA ASP A 100 56.65 -15.55 -22.49
C ASP A 100 55.31 -15.59 -21.72
N GLU A 101 55.01 -16.67 -20.99
CA GLU A 101 53.77 -16.74 -20.21
C GLU A 101 53.71 -15.75 -19.04
N LYS A 102 54.87 -15.43 -18.45
CA LYS A 102 54.96 -14.43 -17.38
C LYS A 102 54.85 -13.01 -17.95
N ILE A 103 55.31 -12.78 -19.18
CA ILE A 103 55.09 -11.53 -19.93
C ILE A 103 53.59 -11.33 -20.18
N ASP A 104 52.89 -12.34 -20.72
CA ASP A 104 51.45 -12.29 -20.96
C ASP A 104 50.68 -12.02 -19.65
N THR A 105 51.07 -12.70 -18.56
CA THR A 105 50.49 -12.48 -17.23
C THR A 105 50.64 -11.01 -16.77
N CYS A 106 51.80 -10.39 -16.99
CA CYS A 106 52.02 -8.99 -16.67
C CYS A 106 51.16 -8.07 -17.54
N LEU A 107 51.07 -8.34 -18.85
CA LEU A 107 50.26 -7.55 -19.78
C LEU A 107 48.77 -7.59 -19.42
N GLY A 108 48.25 -8.77 -19.07
CA GLY A 108 46.86 -8.92 -18.60
C GLY A 108 46.59 -8.10 -17.34
N ASN A 109 47.46 -8.18 -16.33
CA ASN A 109 47.30 -7.39 -15.09
C ASN A 109 47.41 -5.88 -15.33
N ILE A 110 48.34 -5.44 -16.19
CA ILE A 110 48.45 -4.04 -16.59
C ILE A 110 47.15 -3.56 -17.23
N ASN A 111 46.56 -4.33 -18.15
CA ASN A 111 45.33 -3.94 -18.83
C ASN A 111 44.14 -3.83 -17.87
N ILE A 112 43.94 -4.80 -16.97
CA ILE A 112 42.92 -4.71 -15.91
C ILE A 112 43.15 -3.46 -15.04
N LEU A 113 44.38 -3.20 -14.62
CA LEU A 113 44.68 -2.06 -13.77
C LEU A 113 44.52 -0.71 -14.50
N LYS A 114 44.83 -0.64 -15.79
CA LYS A 114 44.57 0.54 -16.63
C LYS A 114 43.08 0.82 -16.76
N TYR A 115 42.26 -0.22 -16.88
CA TYR A 115 40.80 -0.12 -16.83
C TYR A 115 40.38 0.42 -15.46
N ILE A 116 40.81 -0.23 -14.36
CA ILE A 116 40.42 0.14 -12.99
C ILE A 116 40.84 1.56 -12.63
N ALA A 117 42.06 1.97 -12.99
CA ALA A 117 42.61 3.29 -12.73
C ALA A 117 42.21 4.35 -13.78
N GLU A 118 41.41 3.98 -14.79
CA GLU A 118 40.92 4.85 -15.86
C GLU A 118 42.02 5.62 -16.60
N THR A 119 43.17 4.98 -16.83
CA THR A 119 44.33 5.66 -17.44
C THR A 119 44.21 5.84 -18.96
N GLU A 120 43.32 5.10 -19.63
CA GLU A 120 43.11 5.15 -21.08
C GLU A 120 41.61 5.20 -21.43
N LYS A 121 41.01 6.40 -21.45
CA LYS A 121 39.59 6.59 -21.78
C LYS A 121 39.25 6.14 -23.21
N GLY A 122 38.09 5.48 -23.37
CA GLY A 122 37.55 5.07 -24.66
C GLY A 122 38.10 3.74 -25.21
N LYS A 123 38.94 3.04 -24.43
CA LYS A 123 39.53 1.74 -24.78
C LYS A 123 39.14 0.64 -23.79
N GLU A 124 38.09 0.85 -23.02
CA GLU A 124 37.74 -0.01 -21.88
C GLU A 124 37.51 -1.48 -22.30
N GLU A 125 36.70 -1.70 -23.34
CA GLU A 125 36.46 -3.05 -23.90
C GLU A 125 37.75 -3.66 -24.45
N ASP A 126 38.53 -2.92 -25.24
CA ASP A 126 39.77 -3.41 -25.85
C ASP A 126 40.79 -3.86 -24.78
N LEU A 127 40.89 -3.11 -23.68
CA LEU A 127 41.76 -3.46 -22.56
C LEU A 127 41.35 -4.79 -21.92
N LEU A 128 40.06 -4.97 -21.66
CA LEU A 128 39.52 -6.16 -21.00
C LEU A 128 39.55 -7.39 -21.91
N GLU A 129 39.18 -7.27 -23.19
CA GLU A 129 39.30 -8.34 -24.19
C GLU A 129 40.75 -8.76 -24.38
N SER A 130 41.68 -7.80 -24.40
CA SER A 130 43.11 -8.10 -24.49
C SER A 130 43.61 -8.79 -23.22
N ALA A 131 43.16 -8.35 -22.04
CA ALA A 131 43.54 -8.99 -20.78
C ALA A 131 43.10 -10.45 -20.72
N GLN A 132 41.85 -10.74 -21.10
CA GLN A 132 41.32 -12.10 -21.19
C GLN A 132 42.20 -12.97 -22.11
N LYS A 133 42.53 -12.47 -23.32
CA LYS A 133 43.38 -13.20 -24.28
C LYS A 133 44.78 -13.50 -23.71
N TYR A 134 45.41 -12.53 -23.04
CA TYR A 134 46.72 -12.74 -22.42
C TYR A 134 46.66 -13.79 -21.30
N PHE A 135 45.66 -13.75 -20.42
CA PHE A 135 45.52 -14.75 -19.36
C PHE A 135 45.24 -16.14 -19.92
N ASN A 136 44.39 -16.26 -20.95
CA ASN A 136 44.15 -17.53 -21.62
C ASN A 136 45.45 -18.10 -22.22
N ALA A 137 46.22 -17.27 -22.94
CA ALA A 137 47.51 -17.69 -23.51
C ALA A 137 48.49 -18.18 -22.42
N ALA A 138 48.65 -17.41 -21.33
CA ALA A 138 49.49 -17.78 -20.20
C ALA A 138 49.01 -19.07 -19.50
N LYS A 139 47.68 -19.25 -19.37
CA LYS A 139 47.06 -20.48 -18.82
C LYS A 139 47.44 -21.71 -19.64
N GLN A 140 47.31 -21.64 -20.97
CA GLN A 140 47.63 -22.75 -21.86
C GLN A 140 49.11 -23.13 -21.84
N VAL A 141 50.01 -22.14 -21.76
CA VAL A 141 51.46 -22.40 -21.64
C VAL A 141 51.79 -23.07 -20.30
N ASN A 142 51.23 -22.59 -19.19
CA ASN A 142 51.46 -23.19 -17.88
C ASN A 142 50.92 -24.64 -17.79
N LEU A 143 49.78 -24.94 -18.41
CA LEU A 143 49.28 -26.32 -18.53
C LEU A 143 50.27 -27.23 -19.27
N ARG A 144 50.81 -26.76 -20.40
CA ARG A 144 51.82 -27.52 -21.18
C ARG A 144 53.11 -27.73 -20.41
N LYS A 145 53.50 -26.77 -19.57
CA LYS A 145 54.68 -26.87 -18.67
C LYS A 145 54.42 -27.75 -17.44
N GLY A 146 53.18 -28.17 -17.18
CA GLY A 146 52.81 -28.93 -15.97
C GLY A 146 52.69 -28.06 -14.71
N ASN A 147 52.71 -26.73 -14.85
CA ASN A 147 52.58 -25.77 -13.75
C ASN A 147 51.10 -25.58 -13.37
N ILE A 148 50.50 -26.60 -12.76
CA ILE A 148 49.06 -26.64 -12.46
C ILE A 148 48.62 -25.43 -11.61
N THR A 149 49.36 -25.08 -10.56
CA THR A 149 49.00 -23.95 -9.69
C THR A 149 48.97 -22.62 -10.44
N ASP A 150 49.94 -22.34 -11.30
CA ASP A 150 49.98 -21.09 -12.05
C ASP A 150 48.94 -21.07 -13.18
N SER A 151 48.60 -22.22 -13.76
CA SER A 151 47.46 -22.32 -14.67
C SER A 151 46.15 -21.93 -14.00
N ILE A 152 45.87 -22.45 -12.79
CA ILE A 152 44.67 -22.10 -12.03
C ILE A 152 44.64 -20.60 -11.72
N LYS A 153 45.78 -20.01 -11.30
CA LYS A 153 45.88 -18.55 -11.10
C LYS A 153 45.50 -17.76 -12.35
N MET A 154 45.93 -18.21 -13.53
CA MET A 154 45.57 -17.56 -14.80
C MET A 154 44.09 -17.73 -15.11
N GLY A 155 43.49 -18.90 -14.84
CA GLY A 155 42.04 -19.09 -14.95
C GLY A 155 41.23 -18.11 -14.09
N ILE A 156 41.69 -17.85 -12.86
CA ILE A 156 41.05 -16.87 -11.97
C ILE A 156 41.17 -15.44 -12.52
N LEU A 157 42.34 -15.06 -13.06
CA LEU A 157 42.53 -13.73 -13.66
C LEU A 157 41.77 -13.57 -14.99
N GLU A 158 41.61 -14.67 -15.73
CA GLU A 158 40.77 -14.74 -16.93
C GLU A 158 39.29 -14.55 -16.59
N CYS A 159 38.78 -15.23 -15.53
CA CYS A 159 37.45 -14.93 -14.96
C CYS A 159 37.36 -13.43 -14.70
N ARG A 160 38.39 -12.89 -14.03
CA ARG A 160 38.47 -11.48 -13.65
C ARG A 160 38.27 -10.51 -14.82
N ALA A 161 38.98 -10.74 -15.92
CA ALA A 161 38.85 -9.92 -17.10
C ALA A 161 37.45 -10.03 -17.73
N LEU A 162 36.89 -11.23 -17.75
CA LEU A 162 35.62 -11.54 -18.39
C LEU A 162 34.43 -10.95 -17.62
N GLU A 163 34.40 -11.00 -16.28
CA GLU A 163 33.29 -10.39 -15.53
C GLU A 163 33.25 -8.86 -15.65
N LEU A 164 34.43 -8.22 -15.67
CA LEU A 164 34.53 -6.78 -15.90
C LEU A 164 34.05 -6.41 -17.31
N LEU A 165 34.37 -7.25 -18.32
CA LEU A 165 33.92 -7.05 -19.70
C LEU A 165 32.40 -7.19 -19.83
N ILE A 166 31.80 -8.16 -19.13
CA ILE A 166 30.35 -8.33 -19.06
C ILE A 166 29.71 -7.07 -18.48
N GLY A 167 30.19 -6.58 -17.35
CA GLY A 167 29.68 -5.36 -16.72
C GLY A 167 29.78 -4.13 -17.64
N GLU A 168 30.93 -3.95 -18.29
CA GLU A 168 31.17 -2.88 -19.26
C GLU A 168 30.16 -2.91 -20.43
N LYS A 169 29.95 -4.08 -21.04
CA LYS A 169 28.99 -4.24 -22.15
C LYS A 169 27.53 -4.04 -21.72
N LEU A 170 27.17 -4.47 -20.51
CA LEU A 170 25.83 -4.26 -19.94
C LEU A 170 25.54 -2.77 -19.68
N LEU A 171 26.53 -2.02 -19.15
CA LEU A 171 26.41 -0.57 -18.93
C LEU A 171 26.24 0.22 -20.24
N ARG A 172 26.74 -0.31 -21.36
CA ARG A 172 26.61 0.27 -22.71
C ARG A 172 25.32 -0.14 -23.44
N LEU A 173 24.50 -1.01 -22.86
CA LEU A 173 23.26 -1.54 -23.44
C LEU A 173 23.46 -2.30 -24.77
N ASP A 174 24.55 -3.05 -24.91
CA ASP A 174 24.71 -3.98 -26.03
C ASP A 174 23.79 -5.21 -25.82
N GLU A 175 22.67 -5.29 -26.55
CA GLU A 175 21.67 -6.35 -26.40
C GLU A 175 22.11 -7.73 -26.94
N HIS A 176 23.20 -7.80 -27.72
CA HIS A 176 23.58 -9.00 -28.47
C HIS A 176 24.83 -9.73 -27.95
N ALA A 177 25.75 -9.04 -27.29
CA ALA A 177 27.02 -9.61 -26.78
C ALA A 177 27.02 -10.29 -25.38
N PRO A 178 26.17 -9.92 -24.38
CA PRO A 178 26.39 -10.35 -22.99
C PRO A 178 26.13 -11.82 -22.68
N LEU A 179 25.17 -12.48 -23.35
CA LEU A 179 24.74 -13.83 -22.94
C LEU A 179 25.83 -14.90 -23.20
N ILE A 180 26.55 -14.80 -24.31
CA ILE A 180 27.64 -15.75 -24.63
C ILE A 180 28.77 -15.60 -23.62
N LEU A 181 29.17 -14.36 -23.32
CA LEU A 181 30.21 -14.07 -22.33
C LEU A 181 29.81 -14.54 -20.92
N VAL A 182 28.51 -14.41 -20.58
CA VAL A 182 27.96 -14.91 -19.31
C VAL A 182 28.09 -16.44 -19.19
N ILE A 183 27.77 -17.18 -20.24
CA ILE A 183 27.93 -18.65 -20.27
C ILE A 183 29.42 -19.02 -20.18
N GLU A 184 30.27 -18.35 -20.96
CA GLU A 184 31.72 -18.57 -20.94
C GLU A 184 32.32 -18.32 -19.55
N CYS A 185 31.87 -17.27 -18.86
CA CYS A 185 32.32 -16.94 -17.52
C CYS A 185 31.85 -17.99 -16.49
N GLU A 186 30.61 -18.48 -16.61
CA GLU A 186 30.06 -19.53 -15.75
C GLU A 186 30.87 -20.83 -15.89
N ASP A 187 31.09 -21.29 -17.12
CA ASP A 187 31.90 -22.47 -17.42
C ASP A 187 33.32 -22.32 -16.86
N LEU A 188 33.91 -21.13 -16.99
CA LEU A 188 35.26 -20.86 -16.48
C LEU A 188 35.29 -20.87 -14.94
N ILE A 189 34.30 -20.30 -14.26
CA ILE A 189 34.16 -20.34 -12.80
C ILE A 189 34.06 -21.78 -12.32
N GLU A 190 33.20 -22.58 -12.95
CA GLU A 190 32.97 -23.98 -12.58
C GLU A 190 34.22 -24.83 -12.75
N ASN A 191 34.87 -24.76 -13.92
CA ASN A 191 36.10 -25.50 -14.20
C ASN A 191 37.24 -25.08 -13.25
N THR A 192 37.37 -23.78 -12.98
CA THR A 192 38.44 -23.27 -12.11
C THR A 192 38.25 -23.75 -10.65
N TRP A 193 37.01 -23.84 -10.16
CA TRP A 193 36.76 -24.39 -8.82
C TRP A 193 37.13 -25.87 -8.71
N GLU A 194 36.77 -26.68 -9.72
CA GLU A 194 37.10 -28.11 -9.76
C GLU A 194 38.62 -28.34 -9.70
N GLU A 195 39.41 -27.42 -10.26
CA GLU A 195 40.87 -27.46 -10.15
C GLU A 195 41.36 -26.98 -8.76
N ILE A 196 40.79 -25.91 -8.21
CA ILE A 196 41.17 -25.36 -6.89
C ILE A 196 40.94 -26.37 -5.76
N LYS A 197 39.79 -27.06 -5.73
CA LYS A 197 39.42 -27.94 -4.61
C LYS A 197 40.39 -29.11 -4.41
N ASN A 198 41.13 -29.47 -5.45
CA ASN A 198 42.16 -30.50 -5.43
C ASN A 198 43.54 -29.99 -4.98
N GLN A 199 43.66 -28.70 -4.62
CA GLN A 199 44.89 -28.04 -4.18
C GLN A 199 44.79 -27.64 -2.69
N PRO A 200 45.36 -28.40 -1.73
CA PRO A 200 45.19 -28.11 -0.30
C PRO A 200 45.80 -26.78 0.16
N ASN A 201 46.86 -26.29 -0.48
CA ASN A 201 47.59 -25.07 -0.10
C ASN A 201 47.51 -23.96 -1.16
N PHE A 202 46.33 -23.75 -1.77
CA PHE A 202 46.18 -22.72 -2.79
C PHE A 202 46.28 -21.29 -2.20
N PRO A 203 46.94 -20.32 -2.86
CA PRO A 203 47.18 -18.99 -2.28
C PRO A 203 45.91 -18.17 -2.00
N GLU A 204 45.82 -17.55 -0.82
CA GLU A 204 44.64 -16.78 -0.35
C GLU A 204 44.26 -15.62 -1.27
N ILE A 205 45.23 -14.88 -1.80
CA ILE A 205 45.01 -13.73 -2.68
C ILE A 205 44.18 -14.10 -3.92
N TYR A 206 44.50 -15.24 -4.54
CA TYR A 206 43.79 -15.71 -5.73
C TYR A 206 42.42 -16.29 -5.37
N LEU A 207 42.27 -16.92 -4.20
CA LEU A 207 40.94 -17.33 -3.69
C LEU A 207 40.04 -16.11 -3.45
N TYR A 208 40.60 -15.01 -2.94
CA TYR A 208 39.90 -13.74 -2.82
C TYR A 208 39.45 -13.22 -4.20
N TYR A 209 40.35 -13.17 -5.19
CA TYR A 209 39.97 -12.74 -6.54
C TYR A 209 38.90 -13.63 -7.16
N PHE A 210 39.00 -14.95 -7.01
CA PHE A 210 37.99 -15.90 -7.49
C PHE A 210 36.61 -15.66 -6.86
N LEU A 211 36.56 -15.48 -5.55
CA LEU A 211 35.32 -15.17 -4.84
C LEU A 211 34.73 -13.82 -5.27
N ASN A 212 35.57 -12.81 -5.51
CA ASN A 212 35.12 -11.51 -6.00
C ASN A 212 34.54 -11.62 -7.42
N SER A 213 35.17 -12.39 -8.31
CA SER A 213 34.64 -12.71 -9.64
C SER A 213 33.27 -13.37 -9.58
N ILE A 214 33.07 -14.37 -8.71
CA ILE A 214 31.77 -15.02 -8.50
C ILE A 214 30.71 -13.99 -8.06
N LEU A 215 31.05 -13.11 -7.10
CA LEU A 215 30.15 -12.09 -6.60
C LEU A 215 29.72 -11.11 -7.70
N GLU A 216 30.69 -10.53 -8.42
CA GLU A 216 30.44 -9.52 -9.45
C GLU A 216 29.69 -10.10 -10.65
N TYR A 217 30.11 -11.27 -11.15
CA TYR A 217 29.40 -12.03 -12.19
C TYR A 217 27.91 -12.18 -11.84
N TYR A 218 27.63 -12.63 -10.60
CA TYR A 218 26.27 -12.88 -10.17
C TYR A 218 25.45 -11.59 -9.97
N ILE A 219 26.08 -10.51 -9.49
CA ILE A 219 25.44 -9.19 -9.41
C ILE A 219 24.96 -8.77 -10.80
N TRP A 220 25.81 -8.87 -11.82
CA TRP A 220 25.45 -8.53 -13.20
C TRP A 220 24.30 -9.38 -13.73
N LEU A 221 24.32 -10.69 -13.46
CA LEU A 221 23.28 -11.63 -13.86
C LEU A 221 21.89 -11.24 -13.29
N VAL A 222 21.81 -11.02 -11.98
CA VAL A 222 20.55 -10.67 -11.28
C VAL A 222 20.06 -9.28 -11.64
N ALA A 223 20.98 -8.34 -11.84
CA ALA A 223 20.66 -6.95 -12.16
C ALA A 223 20.06 -6.79 -13.57
N TYR A 224 20.61 -7.51 -14.56
CA TYR A 224 20.35 -7.23 -15.97
C TYR A 224 19.51 -8.26 -16.71
N PHE A 225 19.42 -9.50 -16.24
CA PHE A 225 18.64 -10.53 -16.92
C PHE A 225 17.32 -10.82 -16.21
N SER A 226 16.26 -11.05 -16.99
CA SER A 226 14.97 -11.49 -16.45
C SER A 226 15.00 -12.96 -16.06
N ALA A 227 14.26 -13.34 -15.02
CA ALA A 227 14.19 -14.72 -14.55
C ALA A 227 13.71 -15.72 -15.63
N GLU A 228 12.86 -15.26 -16.56
CA GLU A 228 12.40 -16.08 -17.71
C GLU A 228 13.50 -16.40 -18.72
N LYS A 229 14.52 -15.54 -18.87
CA LYS A 229 15.56 -15.71 -19.89
C LYS A 229 16.67 -16.71 -19.51
N LEU A 230 16.86 -17.03 -18.23
CA LEU A 230 18.07 -17.76 -17.79
C LEU A 230 17.81 -18.99 -16.88
N ASN A 231 16.57 -19.38 -16.59
CA ASN A 231 16.30 -20.49 -15.64
C ASN A 231 17.13 -20.39 -14.34
N ILE A 232 17.33 -19.13 -13.88
CA ILE A 232 18.26 -18.71 -12.81
C ILE A 232 18.03 -19.48 -11.50
N ASN A 233 16.82 -20.03 -11.31
CA ASN A 233 16.43 -20.82 -10.15
C ASN A 233 17.35 -22.04 -9.89
N LEU A 234 17.81 -22.72 -10.94
CA LEU A 234 18.71 -23.89 -10.79
C LEU A 234 20.13 -23.43 -10.48
N GLN A 235 20.63 -22.44 -11.24
CA GLN A 235 21.98 -21.88 -11.08
C GLN A 235 22.23 -21.32 -9.67
N ILE A 236 21.27 -20.60 -9.08
CA ILE A 236 21.45 -20.05 -7.73
C ILE A 236 21.52 -21.13 -6.64
N ILE A 237 20.83 -22.26 -6.81
CA ILE A 237 20.91 -23.38 -5.86
C ILE A 237 22.28 -24.04 -5.98
N ASP A 238 22.78 -24.20 -7.21
CA ASP A 238 24.10 -24.75 -7.48
C ASP A 238 25.19 -23.84 -6.89
N HIS A 239 25.09 -22.52 -7.09
CA HIS A 239 25.97 -21.56 -6.43
C HIS A 239 25.87 -21.60 -4.91
N LEU A 240 24.67 -21.72 -4.32
CA LEU A 240 24.51 -21.87 -2.87
C LEU A 240 25.18 -23.14 -2.33
N ASN A 241 25.16 -24.22 -3.09
CA ASN A 241 25.84 -25.47 -2.72
C ASN A 241 27.36 -25.34 -2.90
N ARG A 242 27.79 -24.73 -4.00
CA ARG A 242 29.20 -24.42 -4.27
C ARG A 242 29.81 -23.56 -3.19
N MET A 243 29.10 -22.53 -2.72
CA MET A 243 29.56 -21.69 -1.62
C MET A 243 29.74 -22.48 -0.31
N LYS A 244 28.91 -23.49 -0.03
CA LYS A 244 29.11 -24.37 1.14
C LYS A 244 30.39 -25.20 0.99
N GLU A 245 30.67 -25.71 -0.20
CA GLU A 245 31.89 -26.46 -0.50
C GLU A 245 33.13 -25.58 -0.32
N ILE A 246 33.10 -24.36 -0.89
CA ILE A 246 34.18 -23.37 -0.75
C ILE A 246 34.41 -23.02 0.72
N ILE A 247 33.35 -22.78 1.48
CA ILE A 247 33.46 -22.51 2.92
C ILE A 247 34.10 -23.69 3.65
N SER A 248 33.67 -24.93 3.35
CA SER A 248 34.26 -26.13 3.95
C SER A 248 35.75 -26.30 3.61
N TYR A 249 36.17 -25.91 2.40
CA TYR A 249 37.58 -25.91 1.98
C TYR A 249 38.41 -24.84 2.73
N LEU A 250 37.80 -23.70 3.04
CA LEU A 250 38.44 -22.59 3.76
C LEU A 250 38.43 -22.77 5.28
N GLU A 251 37.47 -23.52 5.83
CA GLU A 251 37.38 -23.83 7.25
C GLU A 251 38.68 -24.51 7.72
N ASN A 252 39.34 -23.95 8.73
CA ASN A 252 40.65 -24.36 9.28
C ASN A 252 41.90 -23.99 8.45
N SER A 253 41.78 -23.27 7.33
CA SER A 253 42.92 -22.90 6.47
C SER A 253 43.70 -21.65 6.90
N LYS A 254 43.25 -20.94 7.96
CA LYS A 254 43.72 -19.59 8.39
C LYS A 254 43.62 -18.49 7.31
N LYS A 255 42.87 -18.71 6.22
CA LYS A 255 42.66 -17.76 5.12
C LYS A 255 41.44 -16.86 5.40
N ASN A 256 41.58 -15.96 6.37
CA ASN A 256 40.47 -15.21 6.93
C ASN A 256 39.79 -14.28 5.90
N LEU A 257 40.54 -13.68 4.97
CA LEU A 257 39.99 -12.82 3.92
C LEU A 257 39.07 -13.60 2.99
N SER A 258 39.53 -14.73 2.44
CA SER A 258 38.70 -15.56 1.57
C SER A 258 37.49 -16.13 2.31
N LEU A 259 37.65 -16.54 3.57
CA LEU A 259 36.53 -17.07 4.37
C LEU A 259 35.46 -16.00 4.62
N PHE A 260 35.86 -14.76 4.87
CA PHE A 260 34.95 -13.63 5.00
C PHE A 260 34.13 -13.40 3.72
N PHE A 261 34.78 -13.38 2.54
CA PHE A 261 34.09 -13.18 1.28
C PHE A 261 33.13 -14.35 0.99
N ALA A 262 33.56 -15.59 1.25
CA ALA A 262 32.70 -16.75 1.04
C ALA A 262 31.45 -16.73 1.93
N CYS A 263 31.59 -16.32 3.19
CA CYS A 263 30.44 -16.13 4.09
C CYS A 263 29.54 -14.98 3.64
N SER A 264 30.11 -13.85 3.21
CA SER A 264 29.34 -12.69 2.74
C SER A 264 28.56 -12.99 1.46
N ILE A 265 29.18 -13.66 0.49
CA ILE A 265 28.54 -14.11 -0.76
C ILE A 265 27.42 -15.11 -0.45
N SER A 266 27.65 -16.04 0.47
CA SER A 266 26.60 -16.97 0.94
C SER A 266 25.41 -16.22 1.54
N ALA A 267 25.66 -15.15 2.29
CA ALA A 267 24.59 -14.33 2.84
C ALA A 267 23.77 -13.65 1.71
N ILE A 268 24.45 -13.07 0.72
CA ILE A 268 23.83 -12.43 -0.45
C ILE A 268 23.00 -13.44 -1.25
N PHE A 269 23.56 -14.60 -1.59
CA PHE A 269 22.86 -15.59 -2.41
C PHE A 269 21.64 -16.16 -1.69
N ASN A 270 21.71 -16.38 -0.37
CA ASN A 270 20.53 -16.80 0.41
C ASN A 270 19.45 -15.71 0.40
N LEU A 271 19.85 -14.43 0.48
CA LEU A 271 18.92 -13.31 0.41
C LEU A 271 18.26 -13.21 -0.97
N ILE A 272 19.04 -13.30 -2.05
CA ILE A 272 18.53 -13.26 -3.43
C ILE A 272 17.60 -14.45 -3.68
N TYR A 273 17.97 -15.64 -3.23
CA TYR A 273 17.12 -16.83 -3.31
C TYR A 273 15.77 -16.61 -2.65
N ALA A 274 15.78 -16.08 -1.43
CA ALA A 274 14.55 -15.77 -0.70
C ALA A 274 13.65 -14.78 -1.47
N ILE A 275 14.22 -13.77 -2.12
CA ILE A 275 13.44 -12.70 -2.77
C ILE A 275 12.87 -13.16 -4.11
N TYR A 276 13.71 -13.77 -4.95
CA TYR A 276 13.38 -13.97 -6.36
C TYR A 276 12.92 -15.39 -6.68
N HIS A 277 13.22 -16.37 -5.83
CA HIS A 277 13.01 -17.78 -6.16
C HIS A 277 12.07 -18.53 -5.21
N VAL A 278 11.87 -18.01 -4.00
CA VAL A 278 10.97 -18.62 -3.03
C VAL A 278 9.58 -17.98 -3.08
N ASN A 279 8.58 -18.76 -3.47
CA ASN A 279 7.19 -18.29 -3.62
C ASN A 279 6.41 -18.22 -2.30
N ASN A 280 6.77 -19.03 -1.31
CA ASN A 280 6.05 -19.15 -0.05
C ASN A 280 6.67 -18.24 1.02
N GLN A 281 5.85 -17.37 1.64
CA GLN A 281 6.32 -16.41 2.64
C GLN A 281 7.07 -17.04 3.83
N PHE A 282 6.69 -18.25 4.26
CA PHE A 282 7.35 -18.94 5.39
C PHE A 282 8.71 -19.50 5.01
N GLU A 283 8.83 -20.00 3.78
CA GLU A 283 10.09 -20.48 3.24
C GLU A 283 11.06 -19.31 2.98
N GLN A 284 10.57 -18.14 2.53
CA GLN A 284 11.41 -16.93 2.37
C GLN A 284 12.13 -16.59 3.68
N LYS A 285 11.41 -16.66 4.81
CA LYS A 285 11.98 -16.41 6.14
C LYS A 285 13.16 -17.33 6.46
N LYS A 286 13.08 -18.61 6.10
CA LYS A 286 14.15 -19.60 6.34
C LYS A 286 15.44 -19.15 5.67
N TYR A 287 15.38 -18.78 4.39
CA TYR A 287 16.56 -18.36 3.63
C TYR A 287 17.10 -17.00 4.10
N ILE A 288 16.24 -16.07 4.53
CA ILE A 288 16.71 -14.82 5.11
C ILE A 288 17.40 -15.04 6.46
N LYS A 289 16.92 -15.97 7.30
CA LYS A 289 17.62 -16.37 8.53
C LYS A 289 18.96 -17.04 8.23
N LEU A 290 19.06 -17.83 7.16
CA LEU A 290 20.33 -18.36 6.68
C LEU A 290 21.28 -17.24 6.23
N ALA A 291 20.77 -16.22 5.54
CA ALA A 291 21.55 -15.05 5.15
C ALA A 291 22.13 -14.32 6.38
N GLN A 292 21.32 -14.09 7.41
CA GLN A 292 21.76 -13.50 8.68
C GLN A 292 22.85 -14.34 9.36
N LYS A 293 22.67 -15.68 9.39
CA LYS A 293 23.65 -16.61 9.98
C LYS A 293 25.01 -16.49 9.31
N TRP A 294 25.04 -16.46 7.98
CA TRP A 294 26.28 -16.34 7.22
C TRP A 294 26.93 -14.97 7.39
N LEU A 295 26.13 -13.90 7.40
CA LEU A 295 26.64 -12.56 7.64
C LEU A 295 27.27 -12.43 9.04
N LYS A 296 26.67 -13.04 10.07
CA LYS A 296 27.25 -13.06 11.43
C LYS A 296 28.58 -13.81 11.49
N LYS A 297 28.77 -14.86 10.67
CA LYS A 297 30.09 -15.51 10.53
C LYS A 297 31.12 -14.56 9.90
N ALA A 298 30.74 -13.78 8.89
CA ALA A 298 31.61 -12.79 8.28
C ALA A 298 31.98 -11.66 9.26
N GLU A 299 31.03 -11.21 10.08
CA GLU A 299 31.23 -10.16 11.09
C GLU A 299 32.41 -10.45 12.05
N VAL A 300 32.57 -11.71 12.47
CA VAL A 300 33.65 -12.13 13.38
C VAL A 300 35.05 -11.92 12.78
N LEU A 301 35.17 -12.01 11.45
CA LEU A 301 36.45 -11.89 10.74
C LEU A 301 36.78 -10.43 10.36
N LEU A 302 35.77 -9.55 10.38
CA LEU A 302 35.87 -8.18 9.88
C LEU A 302 36.95 -7.33 10.58
N PRO A 303 37.14 -7.38 11.92
CA PRO A 303 38.14 -6.55 12.61
C PRO A 303 39.59 -6.86 12.20
N GLU A 304 39.89 -8.11 11.84
CA GLU A 304 41.23 -8.54 11.43
C GLU A 304 41.54 -8.12 9.99
N ILE A 305 40.55 -8.22 9.11
CA ILE A 305 40.71 -7.93 7.68
C ILE A 305 40.75 -6.42 7.44
N ASN A 306 39.73 -5.69 7.90
CA ASN A 306 39.63 -4.22 7.80
C ASN A 306 39.99 -3.62 6.41
N SER A 307 39.66 -4.32 5.32
CA SER A 307 39.79 -3.82 3.94
C SER A 307 38.56 -3.01 3.55
N ASN A 308 38.72 -2.02 2.68
CA ASN A 308 37.60 -1.17 2.25
C ASN A 308 36.54 -1.98 1.47
N THR A 309 36.94 -2.93 0.62
CA THR A 309 36.00 -3.80 -0.08
C THR A 309 35.23 -4.70 0.89
N ALA A 310 35.91 -5.29 1.88
CA ALA A 310 35.27 -6.13 2.89
C ALA A 310 34.25 -5.34 3.74
N LEU A 311 34.63 -4.15 4.21
CA LEU A 311 33.72 -3.26 4.96
C LEU A 311 32.49 -2.88 4.12
N SER A 312 32.71 -2.50 2.85
CA SER A 312 31.63 -2.15 1.93
C SER A 312 30.65 -3.31 1.74
N LEU A 313 31.16 -4.49 1.42
CA LEU A 313 30.35 -5.69 1.19
C LEU A 313 29.55 -6.09 2.44
N PHE A 314 30.18 -6.05 3.61
CA PHE A 314 29.54 -6.38 4.88
C PHE A 314 28.36 -5.45 5.17
N TYR A 315 28.60 -4.14 5.19
CA TYR A 315 27.58 -3.15 5.53
C TYR A 315 26.47 -3.10 4.48
N TYR A 316 26.81 -3.23 3.20
CA TYR A 316 25.82 -3.33 2.13
C TYR A 316 24.89 -4.55 2.31
N THR A 317 25.47 -5.71 2.59
CA THR A 317 24.70 -6.96 2.78
C THR A 317 23.85 -6.88 4.05
N ARG A 318 24.42 -6.40 5.16
CA ARG A 318 23.72 -6.18 6.43
C ARG A 318 22.52 -5.27 6.24
N PHE A 319 22.70 -4.18 5.51
CA PHE A 319 21.65 -3.23 5.20
C PHE A 319 20.53 -3.88 4.37
N ASN A 320 20.86 -4.59 3.28
CA ASN A 320 19.88 -5.24 2.42
C ASN A 320 19.07 -6.32 3.14
N ILE A 321 19.73 -7.14 3.96
CA ILE A 321 19.05 -8.14 4.81
C ILE A 321 18.05 -7.44 5.74
N ALA A 322 18.46 -6.35 6.38
CA ALA A 322 17.60 -5.60 7.29
C ALA A 322 16.38 -4.99 6.58
N ILE A 323 16.55 -4.37 5.41
CA ILE A 323 15.43 -3.82 4.62
C ILE A 323 14.46 -4.91 4.18
N ARG A 324 14.96 -6.07 3.75
CA ARG A 324 14.11 -7.16 3.27
C ARG A 324 13.36 -7.83 4.41
N LEU A 325 14.02 -7.99 5.55
CA LEU A 325 13.35 -8.34 6.80
C LEU A 325 12.23 -7.34 7.09
N ILE A 326 12.51 -6.03 7.05
CA ILE A 326 11.49 -4.99 7.28
C ILE A 326 10.32 -5.14 6.31
N SER A 327 10.56 -5.40 5.02
CA SER A 327 9.52 -5.57 4.00
C SER A 327 8.63 -6.81 4.20
N LEU A 328 9.16 -7.85 4.85
CA LEU A 328 8.42 -9.05 5.23
C LEU A 328 7.81 -8.95 6.64
N GLY A 329 7.94 -7.78 7.26
CA GLY A 329 7.42 -7.50 8.60
C GLY A 329 8.39 -7.74 9.75
N TYR A 330 9.63 -8.13 9.51
CA TYR A 330 10.65 -8.33 10.54
C TYR A 330 11.49 -7.05 10.67
N PHE A 331 11.24 -6.22 11.66
CA PHE A 331 11.98 -4.96 11.79
C PHE A 331 13.46 -5.22 12.22
N SER A 332 14.36 -4.22 12.13
CA SER A 332 15.71 -4.27 12.76
C SER A 332 15.81 -3.23 13.87
N LYS A 333 16.60 -3.50 14.93
CA LYS A 333 16.54 -2.76 16.21
C LYS A 333 17.01 -1.31 16.12
N ASP A 334 17.76 -0.90 15.10
CA ASP A 334 18.21 0.49 14.98
C ASP A 334 18.33 0.96 13.52
N ILE A 335 17.35 1.75 13.06
CA ILE A 335 17.46 2.47 11.78
C ILE A 335 18.70 3.37 11.78
N LYS A 336 19.12 3.87 12.95
CA LYS A 336 20.34 4.66 13.09
C LYS A 336 21.59 3.84 12.79
N ASP A 337 21.66 2.60 13.26
CA ASP A 337 22.76 1.68 12.95
C ASP A 337 22.79 1.33 11.47
N LEU A 338 21.62 1.08 10.86
CA LEU A 338 21.53 0.87 9.41
C LEU A 338 22.03 2.09 8.60
N ILE A 339 21.69 3.31 9.04
CA ILE A 339 22.18 4.54 8.40
C ILE A 339 23.68 4.71 8.62
N LYS A 340 24.20 4.36 9.80
CA LYS A 340 25.62 4.40 10.13
C LYS A 340 26.41 3.42 9.26
N ASP A 341 25.94 2.18 9.16
CA ASP A 341 26.49 1.14 8.30
C ASP A 341 26.56 1.60 6.84
N LEU A 342 25.49 2.23 6.34
CA LEU A 342 25.44 2.75 4.98
C LEU A 342 26.47 3.87 4.75
N ASN A 343 26.62 4.81 5.70
CA ASN A 343 27.65 5.84 5.62
C ASN A 343 29.07 5.24 5.59
N LEU A 344 29.31 4.19 6.40
CA LEU A 344 30.59 3.47 6.38
C LEU A 344 30.82 2.79 5.02
N CYS A 345 29.78 2.15 4.46
CA CYS A 345 29.83 1.55 3.13
C CYS A 345 30.19 2.57 2.03
N ILE A 346 29.53 3.74 2.00
CA ILE A 346 29.78 4.79 0.98
C ILE A 346 31.22 5.28 1.05
N ASN A 347 31.68 5.59 2.27
CA ASN A 347 33.04 6.09 2.47
C ASN A 347 34.07 5.07 1.97
N SER A 348 33.85 3.77 2.21
CA SER A 348 34.74 2.72 1.73
C SER A 348 34.65 2.47 0.22
N LEU A 349 33.45 2.53 -0.39
CA LEU A 349 33.24 2.33 -1.84
C LEU A 349 33.89 3.44 -2.69
N SER A 350 33.73 4.70 -2.28
CA SER A 350 34.29 5.88 -2.98
C SER A 350 35.82 5.87 -3.08
N VAL A 351 36.44 4.99 -2.31
CA VAL A 351 37.88 4.86 -2.14
C VAL A 351 38.38 3.66 -2.98
N SER A 352 37.67 2.53 -3.07
CA SER A 352 38.22 1.27 -3.63
C SER A 352 37.93 0.91 -5.09
N PHE A 353 36.96 1.51 -5.78
CA PHE A 353 36.49 1.02 -7.10
C PHE A 353 36.67 2.04 -8.25
N PRO A 354 36.65 1.59 -9.53
CA PRO A 354 36.63 2.47 -10.71
C PRO A 354 35.42 3.42 -10.71
N LYS A 355 35.51 4.63 -11.28
CA LYS A 355 34.47 5.66 -11.08
C LYS A 355 33.11 5.24 -11.60
N ILE A 356 33.04 4.45 -12.66
CA ILE A 356 31.74 4.01 -13.20
C ILE A 356 31.02 3.02 -12.27
N ILE A 357 31.78 2.11 -11.66
CA ILE A 357 31.29 1.15 -10.67
C ILE A 357 30.92 1.90 -9.38
N VAL A 358 31.77 2.81 -8.92
CA VAL A 358 31.47 3.71 -7.79
C VAL A 358 30.20 4.51 -8.06
N SER A 359 30.02 5.05 -9.26
CA SER A 359 28.85 5.84 -9.63
C SER A 359 27.58 5.01 -9.55
N HIS A 360 27.59 3.79 -10.09
CA HIS A 360 26.44 2.88 -10.03
C HIS A 360 26.09 2.49 -8.58
N PHE A 361 27.07 2.11 -7.75
CA PHE A 361 26.83 1.80 -6.34
C PHE A 361 26.42 3.04 -5.51
N THR A 362 26.93 4.22 -5.87
CA THR A 362 26.58 5.50 -5.23
C THR A 362 25.12 5.88 -5.54
N LEU A 363 24.68 5.68 -6.78
CA LEU A 363 23.29 5.85 -7.21
C LEU A 363 22.35 4.86 -6.50
N TYR A 364 22.74 3.58 -6.42
CA TYR A 364 21.99 2.57 -5.66
C TYR A 364 21.83 2.98 -4.18
N THR A 365 22.89 3.55 -3.60
CA THR A 365 22.87 4.04 -2.23
C THR A 365 21.98 5.27 -2.04
N ALA A 366 21.93 6.19 -3.00
CA ALA A 366 20.97 7.28 -2.98
C ALA A 366 19.52 6.76 -3.04
N GLY A 367 19.27 5.73 -3.85
CA GLY A 367 17.99 5.02 -3.90
C GLY A 367 17.56 4.44 -2.56
N ILE A 368 18.51 3.94 -1.76
CA ILE A 368 18.26 3.45 -0.42
C ILE A 368 17.75 4.58 0.52
N PHE A 369 18.39 5.75 0.52
CA PHE A 369 17.92 6.88 1.34
C PHE A 369 16.54 7.36 0.91
N ILE A 370 16.27 7.35 -0.41
CA ILE A 370 14.96 7.64 -0.98
C ILE A 370 13.92 6.62 -0.48
N ILE A 371 14.20 5.31 -0.57
CA ILE A 371 13.33 4.25 -0.03
C ILE A 371 13.06 4.46 1.46
N GLY A 372 14.11 4.72 2.25
CA GLY A 372 13.97 5.01 3.69
C GLY A 372 13.09 6.22 3.96
N SER A 373 13.19 7.28 3.15
CA SER A 373 12.38 8.48 3.30
C SER A 373 10.90 8.30 2.93
N PHE A 374 10.52 7.20 2.25
CA PHE A 374 9.11 6.84 2.06
C PHE A 374 8.47 6.25 3.33
N ASN A 375 9.24 5.93 4.37
CA ASN A 375 8.70 5.38 5.61
C ASN A 375 7.82 6.43 6.34
N PRO A 376 6.48 6.25 6.40
CA PRO A 376 5.57 7.25 6.95
C PRO A 376 5.65 7.36 8.48
N TYR A 377 6.35 6.44 9.16
CA TYR A 377 6.52 6.46 10.61
C TYR A 377 7.72 7.27 11.08
N LEU A 378 8.63 7.63 10.17
CA LEU A 378 9.69 8.57 10.47
C LEU A 378 9.09 9.98 10.58
N PRO A 379 9.46 10.77 11.61
CA PRO A 379 9.12 12.19 11.66
C PRO A 379 9.49 12.91 10.36
N ASN A 380 8.65 13.86 9.92
CA ASN A 380 8.87 14.57 8.65
C ASN A 380 10.29 15.16 8.53
N ASP A 381 10.85 15.70 9.61
CA ASP A 381 12.21 16.27 9.60
C ASP A 381 13.29 15.22 9.31
N GLN A 382 13.13 13.99 9.81
CA GLN A 382 14.03 12.88 9.52
C GLN A 382 13.90 12.44 8.07
N ARG A 383 12.66 12.37 7.54
CA ARG A 383 12.41 12.05 6.13
C ARG A 383 13.04 13.10 5.21
N ILE A 384 12.90 14.39 5.52
CA ILE A 384 13.56 15.49 4.80
C ILE A 384 15.07 15.35 4.85
N ASN A 385 15.66 15.04 6.01
CA ASN A 385 17.11 14.83 6.14
C ASN A 385 17.61 13.70 5.22
N MET A 386 16.88 12.58 5.15
CA MET A 386 17.22 11.47 4.27
C MET A 386 17.15 11.88 2.78
N VAL A 387 16.13 12.63 2.38
CA VAL A 387 16.01 13.14 1.00
C VAL A 387 17.15 14.10 0.66
N GLN A 388 17.52 15.00 1.59
CA GLN A 388 18.66 15.92 1.42
C GLN A 388 20.00 15.18 1.34
N ARG A 389 20.18 14.11 2.11
CA ARG A 389 21.36 13.24 1.99
C ARG A 389 21.42 12.56 0.63
N ALA A 390 20.32 11.99 0.16
CA ALA A 390 20.24 11.42 -1.18
C ALA A 390 20.62 12.48 -2.23
N GLN A 391 20.11 13.70 -2.11
CA GLN A 391 20.42 14.81 -3.00
C GLN A 391 21.92 15.15 -3.03
N ASN A 392 22.60 15.17 -1.88
CA ASN A 392 24.03 15.40 -1.82
C ASN A 392 24.84 14.25 -2.46
N ILE A 393 24.43 13.00 -2.22
CA ILE A 393 25.05 11.81 -2.81
C ILE A 393 24.92 11.84 -4.34
N ILE A 394 23.72 12.14 -4.86
CA ILE A 394 23.47 12.24 -6.31
C ILE A 394 24.22 13.41 -6.93
N LYS A 395 24.35 14.53 -6.24
CA LYS A 395 25.19 15.64 -6.71
C LYS A 395 26.64 15.21 -6.87
N SER A 396 27.20 14.54 -5.85
CA SER A 396 28.55 13.98 -5.90
C SER A 396 28.72 13.00 -7.05
N ALA A 397 27.77 12.07 -7.23
CA ALA A 397 27.78 11.13 -8.36
C ALA A 397 27.70 11.83 -9.71
N THR A 398 26.84 12.86 -9.84
CA THR A 398 26.70 13.64 -11.09
C THR A 398 28.01 14.31 -11.46
N ASP A 399 28.70 14.91 -10.49
CA ASP A 399 30.01 15.55 -10.72
C ASP A 399 31.04 14.51 -11.17
N GLU A 400 31.06 13.31 -10.57
CA GLU A 400 31.96 12.22 -10.99
C GLU A 400 31.63 11.64 -12.38
N ILE A 401 30.35 11.48 -12.73
CA ILE A 401 29.87 10.96 -14.01
C ILE A 401 30.12 11.98 -15.14
N SER A 402 29.93 13.28 -14.87
CA SER A 402 30.19 14.35 -15.85
C SER A 402 31.64 14.39 -16.35
N ILE A 403 32.58 13.89 -15.55
CA ILE A 403 34.01 13.76 -15.89
C ILE A 403 34.27 12.58 -16.85
N ILE A 404 33.38 11.58 -16.89
CA ILE A 404 33.47 10.43 -17.80
C ILE A 404 33.15 10.87 -19.23
N GLY A 405 32.22 11.82 -19.41
CA GLY A 405 32.01 12.56 -20.66
C GLY A 405 31.63 11.71 -21.88
N ASN A 406 31.23 10.45 -21.68
CA ASN A 406 30.96 9.50 -22.75
C ASN A 406 29.44 9.29 -22.93
N PRO A 407 28.84 9.74 -24.05
CA PRO A 407 27.39 9.65 -24.31
C PRO A 407 26.84 8.22 -24.49
N ILE A 408 27.70 7.20 -24.41
CA ILE A 408 27.34 5.79 -24.55
C ILE A 408 26.63 5.25 -23.29
N TYR A 409 26.83 5.83 -22.09
CA TYR A 409 26.25 5.36 -20.82
C TYR A 409 24.86 5.94 -20.48
N LYS A 410 23.94 5.97 -21.45
CA LYS A 410 22.60 6.60 -21.29
C LYS A 410 21.76 6.06 -20.13
N ILE A 411 22.00 4.84 -19.66
CA ILE A 411 21.27 4.27 -18.52
C ILE A 411 21.57 5.02 -17.21
N ILE A 412 22.81 5.50 -17.04
CA ILE A 412 23.23 6.24 -15.85
C ILE A 412 22.58 7.63 -15.83
N ASP A 413 22.48 8.30 -16.98
CA ASP A 413 21.79 9.59 -17.11
C ASP A 413 20.30 9.46 -16.78
N LEU A 414 19.67 8.36 -17.24
CA LEU A 414 18.27 8.07 -16.95
C LEU A 414 18.04 7.78 -15.45
N GLU A 415 18.94 7.02 -14.83
CA GLU A 415 18.94 6.78 -13.37
C GLU A 415 19.09 8.09 -12.59
N LEU A 416 20.01 8.96 -13.00
CA LEU A 416 20.20 10.29 -12.41
C LEU A 416 18.93 11.14 -12.48
N ASP A 417 18.29 11.22 -13.64
CA ASP A 417 17.07 12.01 -13.84
C ASP A 417 15.91 11.47 -13.01
N TYR A 418 15.75 10.15 -12.92
CA TYR A 418 14.80 9.55 -12.00
C TYR A 418 15.05 9.91 -10.54
N PHE A 419 16.29 9.83 -10.08
CA PHE A 419 16.59 10.16 -8.69
C PHE A 419 16.33 11.64 -8.40
N LYS A 420 16.71 12.54 -9.31
CA LYS A 420 16.39 13.97 -9.23
C LYS A 420 14.87 14.21 -9.21
N CYS A 421 14.13 13.52 -10.08
CA CYS A 421 12.67 13.60 -10.15
C CYS A 421 12.02 13.13 -8.83
N THR A 422 12.50 12.01 -8.29
CA THR A 422 12.01 11.44 -7.02
C THR A 422 12.28 12.38 -5.86
N ILE A 423 13.51 12.89 -5.73
CA ILE A 423 13.88 13.85 -4.67
C ILE A 423 12.99 15.08 -4.70
N ASN A 424 12.81 15.69 -5.88
CA ASN A 424 11.98 16.88 -6.01
C ASN A 424 10.50 16.56 -5.69
N THR A 425 9.99 15.42 -6.13
CA THR A 425 8.64 14.98 -5.79
C THR A 425 8.46 14.83 -4.27
N MET A 426 9.42 14.22 -3.59
CA MET A 426 9.37 14.00 -2.14
C MET A 426 9.54 15.29 -1.35
N LEU A 427 10.46 16.19 -1.75
CA LEU A 427 10.61 17.50 -1.13
C LEU A 427 9.33 18.32 -1.31
N GLY A 428 8.70 18.28 -2.48
CA GLY A 428 7.40 18.91 -2.72
C GLY A 428 6.29 18.36 -1.81
N ASP A 429 6.30 17.06 -1.51
CA ASP A 429 5.30 16.44 -0.63
C ASP A 429 5.55 16.70 0.86
N LEU A 430 6.82 16.81 1.27
CA LEU A 430 7.24 16.95 2.67
C LEU A 430 7.33 18.39 3.18
N ILE A 431 7.73 19.33 2.32
CA ILE A 431 7.95 20.73 2.70
C ILE A 431 6.61 21.45 2.89
N LYS A 432 6.48 22.20 3.99
CA LYS A 432 5.26 22.95 4.32
C LYS A 432 5.14 24.28 3.58
N ASP A 433 6.26 24.90 3.22
CA ASP A 433 6.28 26.16 2.49
C ASP A 433 5.69 25.99 1.08
N SER A 434 4.63 26.76 0.77
CA SER A 434 3.88 26.58 -0.47
C SER A 434 4.68 26.97 -1.72
N ARG A 435 5.62 27.93 -1.61
CA ARG A 435 6.44 28.38 -2.75
C ARG A 435 7.50 27.34 -3.08
N GLU A 436 8.23 26.84 -2.09
CA GLU A 436 9.20 25.75 -2.27
C GLU A 436 8.52 24.46 -2.74
N LYS A 437 7.33 24.14 -2.21
CA LYS A 437 6.51 23.02 -2.69
C LYS A 437 6.22 23.11 -4.19
N THR A 438 5.78 24.29 -4.66
CA THR A 438 5.45 24.51 -6.08
C THR A 438 6.68 24.40 -6.97
N LYS A 439 7.81 24.97 -6.53
CA LYS A 439 9.08 24.90 -7.23
C LYS A 439 9.54 23.45 -7.42
N HIS A 440 9.52 22.66 -6.36
CA HIS A 440 9.93 21.25 -6.41
C HIS A 440 9.01 20.42 -7.32
N PHE A 441 7.68 20.59 -7.25
CA PHE A 441 6.79 19.89 -8.17
C PHE A 441 6.95 20.31 -9.63
N SER A 442 7.27 21.57 -9.90
CA SER A 442 7.57 22.03 -11.26
C SER A 442 8.80 21.32 -11.85
N ILE A 443 9.89 21.26 -11.08
CA ILE A 443 11.11 20.55 -11.50
C ILE A 443 10.82 19.05 -11.69
N ALA A 444 10.09 18.44 -10.75
CA ALA A 444 9.72 17.03 -10.85
C ALA A 444 8.89 16.74 -12.10
N SER A 445 7.92 17.60 -12.43
CA SER A 445 7.07 17.48 -13.62
C SER A 445 7.86 17.49 -14.92
N GLU A 446 8.77 18.46 -15.08
CA GLU A 446 9.61 18.59 -16.27
C GLU A 446 10.46 17.34 -16.50
N ILE A 447 11.13 16.86 -15.45
CA ILE A 447 11.95 15.65 -15.53
C ILE A 447 11.06 14.41 -15.75
N PHE A 448 9.89 14.34 -15.11
CA PHE A 448 8.96 13.22 -15.23
C PHE A 448 8.48 13.02 -16.67
N ASP A 449 8.14 14.10 -17.38
CA ASP A 449 7.71 14.00 -18.76
C ASP A 449 8.82 13.40 -19.64
N ASN A 450 10.07 13.87 -19.50
CA ASN A 450 11.23 13.35 -20.23
C ASN A 450 11.50 11.86 -19.97
N ILE A 451 11.57 11.44 -18.70
CA ILE A 451 11.85 10.03 -18.35
C ILE A 451 10.70 9.11 -18.76
N SER A 452 9.44 9.58 -18.66
CA SER A 452 8.27 8.79 -19.04
C SER A 452 8.23 8.55 -20.55
N ASP A 453 8.54 9.56 -21.36
CA ASP A 453 8.51 9.45 -22.82
C ASP A 453 9.69 8.59 -23.33
N TYR A 454 10.88 8.74 -22.75
CA TYR A 454 12.02 7.84 -23.03
C TYR A 454 11.66 6.39 -22.69
N SER A 455 11.02 6.16 -21.53
CA SER A 455 10.60 4.82 -21.12
C SER A 455 9.51 4.22 -22.01
N HIS A 456 8.74 5.06 -22.71
CA HIS A 456 7.76 4.60 -23.68
C HIS A 456 8.45 4.06 -24.94
N GLN A 457 9.52 4.72 -25.39
CA GLN A 457 10.21 4.43 -26.66
C GLN A 457 11.20 3.26 -26.61
N ASN A 458 11.81 2.95 -25.44
CA ASN A 458 12.88 1.95 -25.34
C ASN A 458 12.45 0.69 -24.55
N LEU A 459 12.80 -0.50 -25.03
CA LEU A 459 12.33 -1.80 -24.54
C LEU A 459 13.40 -2.58 -23.73
N ASN A 460 14.19 -1.92 -22.90
CA ASN A 460 15.16 -2.67 -22.08
C ASN A 460 14.44 -3.61 -21.11
N HIS A 461 14.65 -4.92 -21.27
CA HIS A 461 13.98 -5.99 -20.51
C HIS A 461 14.77 -6.43 -19.26
N THR A 462 15.26 -5.48 -18.46
CA THR A 462 16.08 -5.79 -17.27
C THR A 462 15.29 -5.66 -15.96
N GLN A 463 15.71 -6.40 -14.93
CA GLN A 463 15.08 -6.37 -13.61
C GLN A 463 15.20 -4.99 -12.95
N ILE A 464 16.38 -4.35 -13.01
CA ILE A 464 16.60 -2.97 -12.53
C ILE A 464 15.64 -2.00 -13.22
N TYR A 465 15.47 -2.14 -14.53
CA TYR A 465 14.59 -1.26 -15.30
C TYR A 465 13.13 -1.40 -14.84
N SER A 466 12.68 -2.60 -14.49
CA SER A 466 11.32 -2.80 -13.96
C SER A 466 11.07 -2.08 -12.62
N GLN A 467 12.05 -2.07 -11.71
CA GLN A 467 11.97 -1.38 -10.41
C GLN A 467 11.99 0.14 -10.59
N PHE A 468 12.79 0.61 -11.53
CA PHE A 468 12.83 1.99 -11.99
C PHE A 468 11.45 2.45 -12.51
N LEU A 469 10.84 1.69 -13.42
CA LEU A 469 9.49 1.99 -13.95
C LEU A 469 8.42 2.02 -12.83
N ASN A 470 8.44 1.06 -11.91
CA ASN A 470 7.49 1.04 -10.79
C ASN A 470 7.61 2.31 -9.94
N SER A 471 8.83 2.81 -9.75
CA SER A 471 9.09 4.04 -9.00
C SER A 471 8.65 5.30 -9.75
N ILE A 472 8.89 5.39 -11.06
CA ILE A 472 8.36 6.46 -11.92
C ILE A 472 6.83 6.53 -11.79
N SER A 473 6.15 5.40 -11.78
CA SER A 473 4.69 5.39 -11.65
C SER A 473 4.20 6.02 -10.34
N ARG A 474 4.92 5.82 -9.22
CA ARG A 474 4.63 6.45 -7.92
C ARG A 474 4.82 7.96 -7.96
N ILE A 475 5.81 8.45 -8.72
CA ILE A 475 6.00 9.87 -8.98
C ILE A 475 4.78 10.44 -9.71
N GLY A 476 4.36 9.82 -10.82
CA GLY A 476 3.20 10.26 -11.58
C GLY A 476 1.91 10.33 -10.74
N ILE A 477 1.68 9.34 -9.87
CA ILE A 477 0.55 9.37 -8.91
C ILE A 477 0.65 10.56 -7.95
N THR A 478 1.86 10.88 -7.47
CA THR A 478 2.09 11.99 -6.53
C THR A 478 1.93 13.35 -7.19
N LEU A 479 2.42 13.50 -8.43
CA LEU A 479 2.19 14.68 -9.26
C LEU A 479 0.70 14.89 -9.49
N SER A 480 -0.03 13.84 -9.89
CA SER A 480 -1.48 13.90 -10.06
C SER A 480 -2.21 14.37 -8.78
N LYS A 481 -1.85 13.83 -7.60
CA LYS A 481 -2.48 14.28 -6.33
C LYS A 481 -2.27 15.78 -6.06
N ASN A 482 -1.13 16.33 -6.48
CA ASN A 482 -0.76 17.71 -6.21
C ASN A 482 -1.11 18.69 -7.36
N SER A 483 -1.51 18.19 -8.54
CA SER A 483 -2.05 19.02 -9.62
C SER A 483 -3.37 19.69 -9.21
N ILE A 484 -3.58 20.92 -9.67
CA ILE A 484 -4.84 21.64 -9.44
C ILE A 484 -5.84 21.28 -10.55
N ASP A 485 -5.38 21.24 -11.79
CA ASP A 485 -6.20 20.97 -12.97
C ASP A 485 -6.52 19.48 -13.15
N ASN A 486 -7.79 19.17 -13.46
CA ASN A 486 -8.23 17.79 -13.66
C ASN A 486 -7.65 17.18 -14.94
N SER A 487 -7.34 17.98 -15.98
CA SER A 487 -6.76 17.43 -17.21
C SER A 487 -5.31 16.95 -16.97
N GLU A 488 -4.53 17.72 -16.20
CA GLU A 488 -3.20 17.30 -15.74
C GLU A 488 -3.26 16.03 -14.86
N LYS A 489 -4.23 15.97 -13.93
CA LYS A 489 -4.42 14.76 -13.09
C LYS A 489 -4.62 13.51 -13.93
N VAL A 490 -5.47 13.60 -14.95
CA VAL A 490 -5.74 12.51 -15.89
C VAL A 490 -4.47 12.15 -16.67
N LYS A 491 -3.76 13.14 -17.22
CA LYS A 491 -2.48 12.93 -17.93
C LYS A 491 -1.49 12.14 -17.07
N TYR A 492 -1.23 12.57 -15.83
CA TYR A 492 -0.25 11.90 -14.97
C TYR A 492 -0.69 10.49 -14.54
N TYR A 493 -1.97 10.27 -14.25
CA TYR A 493 -2.46 8.91 -13.96
C TYR A 493 -2.30 7.97 -15.16
N GLN A 494 -2.62 8.44 -16.37
CA GLN A 494 -2.44 7.64 -17.59
C GLN A 494 -0.96 7.31 -17.84
N LYS A 495 -0.06 8.30 -17.72
CA LYS A 495 1.39 8.06 -17.82
C LYS A 495 1.88 7.05 -16.78
N ALA A 496 1.46 7.19 -15.52
CA ALA A 496 1.83 6.26 -14.45
C ALA A 496 1.36 4.82 -14.73
N ILE A 497 0.13 4.65 -15.21
CA ILE A 497 -0.43 3.34 -15.59
C ILE A 497 0.35 2.70 -16.74
N ASN A 498 0.66 3.47 -17.80
CA ASN A 498 1.39 2.95 -18.96
C ASN A 498 2.77 2.41 -18.56
N VAL A 499 3.46 3.15 -17.69
CA VAL A 499 4.76 2.74 -17.12
C VAL A 499 4.60 1.49 -16.24
N GLN A 500 3.55 1.44 -15.41
CA GLN A 500 3.24 0.29 -14.55
C GLN A 500 2.99 -1.00 -15.34
N LEU A 501 2.16 -0.95 -16.37
CA LEU A 501 1.82 -2.13 -17.19
C LEU A 501 3.06 -2.68 -17.91
N LYS A 502 4.01 -1.81 -18.27
CA LYS A 502 5.29 -2.22 -18.83
C LYS A 502 6.17 -2.90 -17.79
N SER A 503 6.25 -2.32 -16.58
CA SER A 503 6.94 -2.92 -15.42
C SER A 503 6.36 -4.29 -15.06
N GLN A 504 5.03 -4.45 -15.05
CA GLN A 504 4.33 -5.68 -14.69
C GLN A 504 4.84 -6.91 -15.47
N LYS A 505 5.14 -6.75 -16.77
CA LYS A 505 5.65 -7.84 -17.63
C LYS A 505 7.03 -8.37 -17.25
N MET A 506 7.76 -7.64 -16.40
CA MET A 506 9.13 -7.95 -15.99
C MET A 506 9.22 -8.31 -14.50
N LEU A 507 8.18 -8.04 -13.70
CA LEU A 507 8.19 -8.21 -12.26
C LEU A 507 7.78 -9.62 -11.83
N ILE A 508 8.37 -10.08 -10.73
CA ILE A 508 8.09 -11.37 -10.11
C ILE A 508 7.87 -11.23 -8.59
N ASN A 509 7.26 -12.24 -7.98
CA ASN A 509 7.02 -12.39 -6.53
C ASN A 509 6.43 -11.14 -5.86
N VAL A 510 7.05 -10.67 -4.77
CA VAL A 510 6.55 -9.58 -3.93
C VAL A 510 6.47 -8.26 -4.69
N ASP A 511 7.39 -8.02 -5.63
CA ASP A 511 7.40 -6.79 -6.42
C ASP A 511 6.20 -6.75 -7.40
N LEU A 512 5.81 -7.90 -7.95
CA LEU A 512 4.60 -8.02 -8.77
C LEU A 512 3.33 -7.74 -7.96
N ILE A 513 3.23 -8.25 -6.72
CA ILE A 513 2.08 -7.98 -5.85
C ILE A 513 1.93 -6.48 -5.62
N GLY A 514 3.02 -5.81 -5.21
CA GLY A 514 3.01 -4.37 -5.00
C GLY A 514 2.62 -3.59 -6.25
N ASN A 515 3.08 -4.04 -7.43
CA ASN A 515 2.71 -3.44 -8.71
C ASN A 515 1.23 -3.63 -9.07
N LEU A 516 0.65 -4.82 -8.88
CA LEU A 516 -0.77 -5.08 -9.13
C LEU A 516 -1.68 -4.24 -8.24
N PHE A 517 -1.37 -4.12 -6.94
CA PHE A 517 -2.08 -3.23 -6.03
C PHE A 517 -1.98 -1.76 -6.47
N LEU A 518 -0.80 -1.33 -6.93
CA LEU A 518 -0.58 0.03 -7.38
C LEU A 518 -1.38 0.31 -8.67
N ILE A 519 -1.39 -0.61 -9.64
CA ILE A 519 -2.22 -0.56 -10.86
C ILE A 519 -3.70 -0.45 -10.47
N GLY A 520 -4.18 -1.36 -9.63
CA GLY A 520 -5.56 -1.37 -9.15
C GLY A 520 -5.95 -0.04 -8.52
N SER A 521 -5.11 0.49 -7.61
CA SER A 521 -5.38 1.76 -6.93
C SER A 521 -5.35 2.96 -7.87
N THR A 522 -4.48 2.94 -8.90
CA THR A 522 -4.32 4.03 -9.86
C THR A 522 -5.47 4.07 -10.83
N TYR A 523 -5.90 2.92 -11.36
CA TYR A 523 -7.12 2.82 -12.14
C TYR A 523 -8.36 3.24 -11.34
N TYR A 524 -8.47 2.88 -10.05
CA TYR A 524 -9.59 3.32 -9.22
C TYR A 524 -9.64 4.86 -9.11
N LYS A 525 -8.49 5.50 -8.85
CA LYS A 525 -8.39 6.96 -8.75
C LYS A 525 -8.72 7.65 -10.08
N LEU A 526 -8.22 7.11 -11.19
CA LEU A 526 -8.53 7.62 -12.53
C LEU A 526 -10.01 7.47 -12.85
N GLY A 527 -10.58 6.28 -12.65
CA GLY A 527 -12.01 6.00 -12.89
C GLY A 527 -12.92 6.85 -12.00
N LYS A 528 -12.53 7.13 -10.75
CA LYS A 528 -13.24 8.08 -9.86
C LYS A 528 -13.19 9.52 -10.40
N LEU A 529 -12.07 9.92 -11.00
CA LEU A 529 -11.87 11.27 -11.52
C LEU A 529 -12.61 11.50 -12.84
N THR A 530 -12.63 10.50 -13.72
CA THR A 530 -13.24 10.57 -15.06
C THR A 530 -14.68 10.05 -15.11
N ASP A 531 -15.15 9.40 -14.05
CA ASP A 531 -16.44 8.69 -13.97
C ASP A 531 -16.61 7.62 -15.07
N ASP A 532 -15.50 6.97 -15.45
CA ASP A 532 -15.45 5.95 -16.51
C ASP A 532 -15.49 4.52 -15.95
N ASP A 533 -16.60 3.82 -16.18
CA ASP A 533 -16.81 2.41 -15.77
C ASP A 533 -15.79 1.47 -16.41
N THR A 534 -15.28 1.75 -17.61
CA THR A 534 -14.27 0.88 -18.25
C THR A 534 -12.94 0.93 -17.51
N THR A 535 -12.56 2.10 -17.02
CA THR A 535 -11.39 2.28 -16.14
C THR A 535 -11.60 1.60 -14.78
N LEU A 536 -12.80 1.68 -14.20
CA LEU A 536 -13.12 0.96 -12.94
C LEU A 536 -13.05 -0.57 -13.12
N LYS A 537 -13.48 -1.11 -14.27
CA LYS A 537 -13.30 -2.53 -14.60
C LYS A 537 -11.83 -2.95 -14.69
N LYS A 538 -10.95 -2.09 -15.23
CA LYS A 538 -9.50 -2.36 -15.24
C LYS A 538 -8.92 -2.40 -13.83
N SER A 539 -9.40 -1.52 -12.93
CA SER A 539 -9.06 -1.57 -11.50
C SER A 539 -9.47 -2.90 -10.86
N TYR A 540 -10.68 -3.36 -11.16
CA TYR A 540 -11.19 -4.66 -10.67
C TYR A 540 -10.28 -5.81 -11.11
N LEU A 541 -9.94 -5.87 -12.40
CA LEU A 541 -9.09 -6.93 -12.95
C LEU A 541 -7.72 -6.99 -12.25
N ALA A 542 -7.05 -5.85 -12.06
CA ALA A 542 -5.75 -5.81 -11.41
C ALA A 542 -5.78 -6.33 -9.95
N TYR A 543 -6.83 -6.01 -9.18
CA TYR A 543 -6.98 -6.57 -7.84
C TYR A 543 -7.36 -8.05 -7.84
N ASN A 544 -8.10 -8.52 -8.85
CA ASN A 544 -8.41 -9.93 -9.00
C ASN A 544 -7.15 -10.75 -9.33
N ASP A 545 -6.29 -10.24 -10.22
CA ASP A 545 -4.98 -10.83 -10.51
C ASP A 545 -4.11 -10.86 -9.23
N ALA A 546 -4.15 -9.79 -8.42
CA ALA A 546 -3.46 -9.74 -7.13
C ALA A 546 -3.97 -10.82 -6.15
N ILE A 547 -5.28 -11.05 -6.11
CA ILE A 547 -5.90 -12.09 -5.26
C ILE A 547 -5.40 -13.47 -5.66
N GLU A 548 -5.48 -13.81 -6.95
CA GLU A 548 -5.03 -15.09 -7.47
C GLU A 548 -3.55 -15.32 -7.12
N TYR A 549 -2.71 -14.32 -7.39
CA TYR A 549 -1.28 -14.39 -7.16
C TYR A 549 -0.92 -14.53 -5.67
N CYS A 550 -1.58 -13.78 -4.78
CA CYS A 550 -1.34 -13.80 -3.34
C CYS A 550 -1.87 -15.07 -2.67
N ASN A 551 -3.06 -15.53 -3.05
CA ASN A 551 -3.72 -16.67 -2.44
C ASN A 551 -2.91 -17.95 -2.63
N ASN A 552 -2.37 -18.17 -3.83
CA ASN A 552 -1.51 -19.31 -4.15
C ASN A 552 -0.19 -19.32 -3.34
N ARG A 553 0.20 -18.19 -2.75
CA ARG A 553 1.48 -18.01 -2.03
C ARG A 553 1.33 -17.83 -0.52
N GLY A 554 0.09 -17.84 -0.01
CA GLY A 554 -0.21 -17.74 1.41
C GLY A 554 -0.23 -16.31 1.99
N TYR A 555 -0.21 -15.27 1.17
CA TYR A 555 -0.30 -13.86 1.62
C TYR A 555 -1.76 -13.45 1.93
N PHE A 556 -2.42 -14.14 2.87
CA PHE A 556 -3.85 -13.99 3.13
C PHE A 556 -4.27 -12.60 3.64
N ASN A 557 -3.37 -11.88 4.32
CA ASN A 557 -3.55 -10.47 4.69
C ASN A 557 -3.71 -9.57 3.45
N LEU A 558 -2.93 -9.82 2.40
CA LEU A 558 -3.00 -9.07 1.15
C LEU A 558 -4.25 -9.49 0.35
N VAL A 559 -4.60 -10.77 0.33
CA VAL A 559 -5.87 -11.24 -0.27
C VAL A 559 -7.07 -10.51 0.34
N GLY A 560 -7.15 -10.44 1.68
CA GLY A 560 -8.22 -9.70 2.35
C GLY A 560 -8.27 -8.22 1.97
N SER A 561 -7.10 -7.60 1.82
CA SER A 561 -6.97 -6.20 1.43
C SER A 561 -7.41 -5.94 -0.01
N ALA A 562 -7.10 -6.85 -0.94
CA ALA A 562 -7.55 -6.75 -2.31
C ALA A 562 -9.08 -6.90 -2.41
N TYR A 563 -9.69 -7.83 -1.66
CA TYR A 563 -11.15 -7.96 -1.59
C TYR A 563 -11.85 -6.71 -1.05
N VAL A 564 -11.27 -6.01 -0.06
CA VAL A 564 -11.80 -4.72 0.41
C VAL A 564 -11.76 -3.66 -0.71
N ASN A 565 -10.70 -3.62 -1.50
CA ASN A 565 -10.63 -2.70 -2.63
C ASN A 565 -11.61 -3.08 -3.76
N LEU A 566 -11.83 -4.37 -4.03
CA LEU A 566 -12.89 -4.84 -4.94
C LEU A 566 -14.28 -4.42 -4.45
N ALA A 567 -14.56 -4.53 -3.14
CA ALA A 567 -15.84 -4.11 -2.58
C ALA A 567 -16.11 -2.61 -2.83
N LYS A 568 -15.10 -1.76 -2.69
CA LYS A 568 -15.20 -0.32 -2.97
C LYS A 568 -15.43 -0.02 -4.45
N ILE A 569 -14.86 -0.82 -5.36
CA ILE A 569 -15.10 -0.69 -6.80
C ILE A 569 -16.55 -1.08 -7.12
N GLU A 570 -17.06 -2.17 -6.54
CA GLU A 570 -18.44 -2.60 -6.74
C GLU A 570 -19.46 -1.61 -6.16
N ASP A 571 -19.23 -1.07 -4.96
CA ASP A 571 -20.05 0.00 -4.39
C ASP A 571 -20.11 1.22 -5.32
N ARG A 572 -18.94 1.66 -5.84
CA ARG A 572 -18.86 2.79 -6.77
C ARG A 572 -19.63 2.54 -8.08
N ARG A 573 -19.74 1.28 -8.49
CA ARG A 573 -20.53 0.85 -9.67
C ARG A 573 -22.01 0.60 -9.33
N GLY A 574 -22.43 0.85 -8.09
CA GLY A 574 -23.80 0.66 -7.59
C GLY A 574 -24.17 -0.79 -7.29
N SER A 575 -23.19 -1.69 -7.23
CA SER A 575 -23.38 -3.13 -7.00
C SER A 575 -23.17 -3.51 -5.53
N PHE A 576 -24.01 -2.97 -4.65
CA PHE A 576 -23.85 -3.06 -3.19
C PHE A 576 -23.85 -4.51 -2.65
N LEU A 577 -24.68 -5.40 -3.21
CA LEU A 577 -24.66 -6.82 -2.80
C LEU A 577 -23.33 -7.51 -3.14
N SER A 578 -22.78 -7.23 -4.33
CA SER A 578 -21.45 -7.70 -4.72
C SER A 578 -20.36 -7.12 -3.82
N ALA A 579 -20.49 -5.84 -3.43
CA ALA A 579 -19.59 -5.21 -2.47
C ALA A 579 -19.62 -5.92 -1.10
N SER A 580 -20.81 -6.22 -0.57
CA SER A 580 -20.99 -7.00 0.67
C SER A 580 -20.32 -8.37 0.58
N ASN A 581 -20.53 -9.10 -0.51
CA ASN A 581 -19.92 -10.43 -0.73
C ASN A 581 -18.39 -10.36 -0.77
N ASN A 582 -17.81 -9.29 -1.35
CA ASN A 582 -16.36 -9.09 -1.34
C ASN A 582 -15.85 -8.77 0.07
N TYR A 583 -16.56 -7.99 0.88
CA TYR A 583 -16.20 -7.79 2.30
C TYR A 583 -16.24 -9.11 3.09
N GLU A 584 -17.20 -9.98 2.82
CA GLU A 584 -17.27 -11.31 3.44
C GLU A 584 -16.05 -12.18 3.08
N LYS A 585 -15.65 -12.19 1.80
CA LYS A 585 -14.40 -12.85 1.36
C LYS A 585 -13.16 -12.24 2.02
N ALA A 586 -13.14 -10.93 2.24
CA ALA A 586 -12.07 -10.26 2.96
C ALA A 586 -11.95 -10.74 4.41
N ILE A 587 -13.09 -10.84 5.13
CA ILE A 587 -13.16 -11.34 6.51
C ILE A 587 -12.59 -12.77 6.59
N ASN A 588 -13.04 -13.66 5.71
CA ASN A 588 -12.55 -15.04 5.66
C ASN A 588 -11.04 -15.13 5.40
N SER A 589 -10.51 -14.25 4.56
CA SER A 589 -9.07 -14.17 4.27
C SER A 589 -8.29 -13.61 5.48
N PHE A 590 -8.85 -12.62 6.18
CA PHE A 590 -8.27 -12.10 7.41
C PHE A 590 -8.26 -13.13 8.54
N ASP A 591 -9.26 -14.00 8.65
CA ASP A 591 -9.24 -15.11 9.61
C ASP A 591 -8.09 -16.08 9.33
N LYS A 592 -7.88 -16.47 8.07
CA LYS A 592 -6.70 -17.25 7.66
C LYS A 592 -5.40 -16.51 7.97
N ALA A 593 -5.35 -15.21 7.73
CA ALA A 593 -4.19 -14.37 8.05
C ALA A 593 -3.91 -14.32 9.56
N ILE A 594 -4.93 -14.21 10.41
CA ILE A 594 -4.80 -14.18 11.87
C ILE A 594 -4.24 -15.51 12.39
N MET A 595 -4.74 -16.64 11.87
CA MET A 595 -4.25 -17.98 12.22
C MET A 595 -2.78 -18.17 11.84
N THR A 596 -2.40 -17.70 10.65
CA THR A 596 -1.04 -17.87 10.12
C THR A 596 -0.02 -16.89 10.71
N LEU A 597 -0.42 -15.65 10.99
CA LEU A 597 0.42 -14.57 11.54
C LEU A 597 0.41 -14.54 13.09
N SER A 598 0.04 -15.67 13.72
CA SER A 598 -0.13 -15.83 15.16
C SER A 598 0.91 -15.06 15.97
N TYR A 599 0.44 -14.27 16.95
CA TYR A 599 1.25 -13.44 17.86
C TYR A 599 1.94 -12.18 17.28
N SER A 600 1.63 -11.76 16.04
CA SER A 600 2.13 -10.48 15.48
C SER A 600 1.25 -9.26 15.84
N LYS A 601 1.84 -8.05 15.90
CA LYS A 601 1.06 -6.79 15.98
C LYS A 601 0.16 -6.62 14.75
N LEU A 602 0.61 -7.11 13.59
CA LEU A 602 -0.20 -7.15 12.37
C LEU A 602 -1.44 -8.04 12.56
N SER A 603 -1.32 -9.21 13.20
CA SER A 603 -2.49 -10.05 13.52
C SER A 603 -3.50 -9.31 14.40
N ARG A 604 -3.06 -8.60 15.45
CA ARG A 604 -3.95 -7.72 16.26
C ARG A 604 -4.59 -6.60 15.44
N LYS A 605 -3.83 -5.99 14.53
CA LYS A 605 -4.32 -4.94 13.63
C LYS A 605 -5.36 -5.49 12.64
N ILE A 606 -5.10 -6.64 12.05
CA ILE A 606 -6.03 -7.36 11.16
C ILE A 606 -7.29 -7.75 11.94
N HIS A 607 -7.16 -8.20 13.19
CA HIS A 607 -8.30 -8.50 14.05
C HIS A 607 -9.21 -7.28 14.26
N ASN A 608 -8.63 -6.14 14.63
CA ASN A 608 -9.40 -4.89 14.77
C ASN A 608 -10.02 -4.42 13.45
N LEU A 609 -9.29 -4.56 12.35
CA LEU A 609 -9.77 -4.21 11.02
C LEU A 609 -10.91 -5.12 10.56
N LYS A 610 -10.86 -6.41 10.88
CA LYS A 610 -11.90 -7.38 10.54
C LYS A 610 -13.27 -6.95 11.08
N ASN A 611 -13.31 -6.42 12.31
CA ASN A 611 -14.55 -5.92 12.91
C ASN A 611 -15.10 -4.69 12.17
N TYR A 612 -14.22 -3.76 11.78
CA TYR A 612 -14.60 -2.63 10.93
C TYR A 612 -15.14 -3.08 9.57
N ILE A 613 -14.47 -4.05 8.93
CA ILE A 613 -14.92 -4.62 7.64
C ILE A 613 -16.24 -5.38 7.78
N ASN A 614 -16.50 -6.02 8.93
CA ASN A 614 -17.79 -6.64 9.20
C ASN A 614 -18.93 -5.62 9.27
N ALA A 615 -18.70 -4.44 9.88
CA ALA A 615 -19.69 -3.36 9.82
C ALA A 615 -19.95 -2.90 8.37
N TRP A 616 -18.90 -2.75 7.56
CA TRP A 616 -19.06 -2.37 6.15
C TRP A 616 -19.77 -3.41 5.29
N LYS A 617 -19.54 -4.71 5.53
CA LYS A 617 -20.33 -5.78 4.91
C LYS A 617 -21.83 -5.57 5.13
N ILE A 618 -22.22 -5.18 6.34
CA ILE A 618 -23.62 -4.96 6.73
C ILE A 618 -24.16 -3.65 6.16
N ILE A 619 -23.36 -2.58 6.16
CA ILE A 619 -23.69 -1.29 5.51
C ILE A 619 -24.01 -1.49 4.02
N GLU A 620 -23.22 -2.29 3.30
CA GLU A 620 -23.49 -2.58 1.89
C GLU A 620 -24.78 -3.39 1.69
N ARG A 621 -25.13 -4.28 2.63
CA ARG A 621 -26.46 -4.95 2.61
C ARG A 621 -27.57 -3.92 2.83
N ALA A 622 -27.39 -3.01 3.77
CA ALA A 622 -28.35 -1.93 4.03
C ALA A 622 -28.58 -1.07 2.78
N LYS A 623 -27.51 -0.67 2.09
CA LYS A 623 -27.59 0.04 0.79
C LYS A 623 -28.30 -0.77 -0.28
N SER A 624 -28.06 -2.08 -0.36
CA SER A 624 -28.77 -2.96 -1.30
C SER A 624 -30.26 -3.05 -0.99
N PHE A 625 -30.66 -3.17 0.28
CA PHE A 625 -32.07 -3.16 0.68
C PHE A 625 -32.72 -1.80 0.43
N HIS A 626 -32.01 -0.72 0.74
CA HIS A 626 -32.44 0.64 0.46
C HIS A 626 -32.71 0.86 -1.04
N ALA A 627 -31.79 0.43 -1.91
CA ALA A 627 -31.94 0.55 -3.36
C ALA A 627 -33.15 -0.25 -3.91
N ASN A 628 -33.59 -1.28 -3.17
CA ASN A 628 -34.78 -2.06 -3.47
C ASN A 628 -36.04 -1.59 -2.71
N GLU A 629 -35.96 -0.45 -2.02
CA GLU A 629 -37.02 0.13 -1.17
C GLU A 629 -37.50 -0.78 -0.02
N ASP A 630 -36.66 -1.71 0.43
CA ASP A 630 -36.88 -2.52 1.63
C ASP A 630 -36.29 -1.82 2.86
N HIS A 631 -36.93 -0.72 3.22
CA HIS A 631 -36.49 0.17 4.29
C HIS A 631 -36.45 -0.51 5.67
N ASN A 632 -37.26 -1.55 5.92
CA ASN A 632 -37.23 -2.26 7.21
C ASN A 632 -35.93 -3.03 7.40
N HIS A 633 -35.52 -3.82 6.40
CA HIS A 633 -34.25 -4.53 6.46
C HIS A 633 -33.06 -3.56 6.39
N ALA A 634 -33.17 -2.48 5.59
CA ALA A 634 -32.13 -1.45 5.56
C ALA A 634 -31.92 -0.81 6.94
N GLN A 635 -33.00 -0.45 7.65
CA GLN A 635 -32.95 0.07 9.01
C GLN A 635 -32.18 -0.88 9.94
N LEU A 636 -32.60 -2.14 10.03
CA LEU A 636 -32.01 -3.13 10.94
C LEU A 636 -30.51 -3.32 10.68
N ASN A 637 -30.11 -3.40 9.41
CA ASN A 637 -28.70 -3.52 9.04
C ASN A 637 -27.89 -2.26 9.42
N TYR A 638 -28.43 -1.05 9.21
CA TYR A 638 -27.73 0.17 9.63
C TYR A 638 -27.61 0.28 11.16
N GLU A 639 -28.61 -0.14 11.92
CA GLU A 639 -28.54 -0.21 13.39
C GLU A 639 -27.46 -1.20 13.86
N GLU A 640 -27.43 -2.41 13.29
CA GLU A 640 -26.42 -3.43 13.60
C GLU A 640 -25.00 -2.94 13.25
N ALA A 641 -24.81 -2.35 12.07
CA ALA A 641 -23.52 -1.81 11.67
C ALA A 641 -23.06 -0.68 12.60
N SER A 642 -23.98 0.19 13.03
CA SER A 642 -23.69 1.25 13.99
C SER A 642 -23.21 0.68 15.34
N GLN A 643 -23.87 -0.37 15.84
CA GLN A 643 -23.47 -1.04 17.08
C GLN A 643 -22.06 -1.62 16.98
N ILE A 644 -21.75 -2.31 15.88
CA ILE A 644 -20.40 -2.84 15.64
C ILE A 644 -19.37 -1.72 15.57
N LEU A 645 -19.64 -0.64 14.82
CA LEU A 645 -18.71 0.49 14.71
C LEU A 645 -18.43 1.14 16.07
N LYS A 646 -19.44 1.25 16.94
CA LYS A 646 -19.30 1.83 18.28
C LYS A 646 -18.26 1.08 19.12
N GLU A 647 -18.13 -0.23 18.95
CA GLU A 647 -17.15 -1.07 19.65
C GLU A 647 -15.74 -0.99 19.03
N VAL A 648 -15.62 -0.56 17.78
CA VAL A 648 -14.32 -0.43 17.09
C VAL A 648 -13.70 0.94 17.39
N SER A 649 -12.90 1.03 18.45
CA SER A 649 -12.24 2.26 18.96
C SER A 649 -11.70 3.22 17.88
N LYS A 650 -11.06 2.71 16.82
CA LYS A 650 -10.47 3.55 15.75
C LYS A 650 -11.54 4.24 14.88
N TYR A 651 -12.72 3.64 14.74
CA TYR A 651 -13.78 4.02 13.80
C TYR A 651 -15.12 4.35 14.50
N SER A 652 -15.16 4.36 15.83
CA SER A 652 -16.38 4.59 16.61
C SER A 652 -17.07 5.92 16.33
N PHE A 653 -16.33 6.91 15.85
CA PHE A 653 -16.85 8.20 15.41
C PHE A 653 -17.80 8.11 14.20
N GLU A 654 -17.81 7.00 13.46
CA GLU A 654 -18.74 6.76 12.33
C GLU A 654 -20.08 6.18 12.77
N ALA A 655 -20.15 5.57 13.96
CA ALA A 655 -21.36 4.91 14.44
C ALA A 655 -22.60 5.83 14.46
N PRO A 656 -22.53 7.09 14.95
CA PRO A 656 -23.68 8.00 14.96
C PRO A 656 -24.21 8.30 13.56
N PHE A 657 -23.34 8.34 12.55
CA PHE A 657 -23.75 8.60 11.16
C PHE A 657 -24.64 7.47 10.60
N TYR A 658 -24.27 6.22 10.84
CA TYR A 658 -25.06 5.08 10.40
C TYR A 658 -26.30 4.84 11.28
N PHE A 659 -26.27 5.28 12.54
CA PHE A 659 -27.48 5.34 13.36
C PHE A 659 -28.51 6.35 12.82
N ALA A 660 -28.05 7.51 12.37
CA ALA A 660 -28.93 8.51 11.72
C ALA A 660 -29.57 7.95 10.43
N TRP A 661 -28.83 7.13 9.67
CA TRP A 661 -29.33 6.40 8.51
C TRP A 661 -30.45 5.43 8.86
N ALA A 662 -30.33 4.65 9.93
CA ALA A 662 -31.40 3.77 10.37
C ALA A 662 -32.72 4.52 10.61
N TYR A 663 -32.66 5.69 11.25
CA TYR A 663 -33.85 6.53 11.46
C TYR A 663 -34.38 7.15 10.16
N LEU A 664 -33.50 7.43 9.18
CA LEU A 664 -33.93 7.86 7.85
C LEU A 664 -34.73 6.73 7.18
N GLU A 665 -34.22 5.50 7.18
CA GLU A 665 -34.94 4.34 6.62
C GLU A 665 -36.28 4.12 7.32
N LYS A 666 -36.32 4.27 8.65
CA LYS A 666 -37.57 4.21 9.41
C LYS A 666 -38.57 5.26 8.92
N ALA A 667 -38.13 6.49 8.68
CA ALA A 667 -38.98 7.56 8.14
C ALA A 667 -39.47 7.26 6.73
N GLU A 668 -38.61 6.74 5.84
CA GLU A 668 -39.02 6.31 4.48
C GLU A 668 -40.04 5.19 4.52
N ASN A 669 -39.87 4.19 5.40
CA ASN A 669 -40.85 3.11 5.59
C ASN A 669 -42.22 3.63 6.05
N LEU A 670 -42.25 4.60 6.98
CA LEU A 670 -43.47 5.24 7.45
C LEU A 670 -44.14 6.05 6.34
N SER A 671 -43.36 6.83 5.57
CA SER A 671 -43.86 7.57 4.40
C SER A 671 -44.45 6.63 3.35
N LYS A 672 -43.78 5.51 3.05
CA LYS A 672 -44.26 4.46 2.13
C LYS A 672 -45.59 3.84 2.57
N LYS A 673 -45.84 3.78 3.88
CA LYS A 673 -47.10 3.30 4.48
C LYS A 673 -48.17 4.41 4.60
N ASN A 674 -47.92 5.61 4.07
CA ASN A 674 -48.78 6.79 4.19
C ASN A 674 -49.05 7.23 5.65
N MET A 675 -48.15 6.89 6.59
CA MET A 675 -48.18 7.37 7.98
C MET A 675 -47.50 8.73 8.06
N HIS A 676 -48.11 9.75 7.43
CA HIS A 676 -47.47 11.04 7.17
C HIS A 676 -47.02 11.77 8.45
N GLN A 677 -47.83 11.74 9.50
CA GLN A 677 -47.52 12.43 10.76
C GLN A 677 -46.29 11.81 11.46
N GLU A 678 -46.28 10.49 11.58
CA GLU A 678 -45.16 9.75 12.16
C GLU A 678 -43.90 9.85 11.28
N ALA A 679 -44.06 9.83 9.95
CA ALA A 679 -42.96 10.04 9.02
C ALA A 679 -42.33 11.43 9.18
N ALA A 680 -43.14 12.49 9.19
CA ALA A 680 -42.66 13.87 9.36
C ALA A 680 -41.91 14.06 10.68
N ALA A 681 -42.42 13.48 11.79
CA ALA A 681 -41.74 13.50 13.08
C ALA A 681 -40.42 12.72 13.04
N THR A 682 -40.41 11.54 12.44
CA THR A 682 -39.21 10.68 12.36
C THR A 682 -38.12 11.31 11.49
N TYR A 683 -38.46 12.04 10.42
CA TYR A 683 -37.49 12.80 9.63
C TYR A 683 -36.80 13.90 10.46
N LEU A 684 -37.50 14.58 11.37
CA LEU A 684 -36.88 15.56 12.26
C LEU A 684 -35.93 14.90 13.26
N VAL A 685 -36.26 13.71 13.75
CA VAL A 685 -35.37 12.92 14.62
C VAL A 685 -34.10 12.49 13.86
N SER A 686 -34.25 11.98 12.64
CA SER A 686 -33.11 11.62 11.77
C SER A 686 -32.24 12.85 11.45
N LYS A 687 -32.85 14.00 11.18
CA LYS A 687 -32.15 15.28 11.01
C LYS A 687 -31.27 15.61 12.22
N SER A 688 -31.78 15.53 13.44
CA SER A 688 -30.99 15.79 14.65
C SER A 688 -29.82 14.82 14.82
N TYR A 689 -30.00 13.53 14.48
CA TYR A 689 -28.90 12.57 14.55
C TYR A 689 -27.82 12.82 13.50
N PHE A 690 -28.17 13.26 12.29
CA PHE A 690 -27.16 13.67 11.30
C PHE A 690 -26.40 14.93 11.72
N GLU A 691 -27.06 15.86 12.43
CA GLU A 691 -26.42 17.04 13.00
C GLU A 691 -25.42 16.67 14.10
N GLU A 692 -25.81 15.80 15.03
CA GLU A 692 -24.92 15.26 16.07
C GLU A 692 -23.74 14.48 15.46
N ALA A 693 -24.01 13.60 14.48
CA ALA A 693 -22.96 12.85 13.78
C ALA A 693 -21.94 13.78 13.11
N LYS A 694 -22.41 14.88 12.49
CA LYS A 694 -21.55 15.88 11.88
C LYS A 694 -20.64 16.56 12.90
N GLU A 695 -21.15 16.91 14.08
CA GLU A 695 -20.34 17.49 15.16
C GLU A 695 -19.25 16.54 15.66
N ILE A 696 -19.59 15.26 15.86
CA ILE A 696 -18.64 14.22 16.25
C ILE A 696 -17.56 14.03 15.17
N LEU A 697 -17.95 13.99 13.90
CA LEU A 697 -17.01 13.89 12.77
C LEU A 697 -16.07 15.12 12.69
N ASN A 698 -16.60 16.34 12.87
CA ASN A 698 -15.78 17.57 12.91
C ASN A 698 -14.74 17.53 14.04
N SER A 699 -15.16 17.10 15.24
CA SER A 699 -14.26 16.98 16.39
C SER A 699 -13.17 15.90 16.20
N SER A 700 -13.45 14.90 15.36
CA SER A 700 -12.52 13.81 15.03
C SER A 700 -11.53 14.22 13.94
N SER A 701 -11.98 14.98 12.92
CA SER A 701 -11.16 15.52 11.84
C SER A 701 -9.95 16.32 12.35
N SER A 702 -10.16 17.19 13.34
CA SER A 702 -9.09 18.03 13.93
C SER A 702 -8.01 17.24 14.69
N LYS A 703 -8.30 16.00 15.09
CA LYS A 703 -7.39 15.14 15.88
C LYS A 703 -6.59 14.15 15.02
N ARG A 704 -6.87 14.02 13.72
CA ARG A 704 -6.26 13.01 12.84
C ARG A 704 -5.07 13.57 12.07
N LYS A 705 -3.98 12.77 12.01
CA LYS A 705 -2.75 13.11 11.29
C LYS A 705 -2.73 12.62 9.83
N SER A 706 -3.51 11.59 9.49
CA SER A 706 -3.53 11.00 8.14
C SER A 706 -4.40 11.83 7.18
N GLN A 707 -3.83 12.24 6.04
CA GLN A 707 -4.54 13.02 5.01
C GLN A 707 -5.71 12.22 4.40
N GLU A 708 -5.53 10.93 4.10
CA GLU A 708 -6.56 10.09 3.48
C GLU A 708 -7.73 9.83 4.44
N GLU A 709 -7.42 9.59 5.73
CA GLU A 709 -8.45 9.44 6.75
C GLU A 709 -9.22 10.75 6.96
N ASN A 710 -8.52 11.89 6.95
CA ASN A 710 -9.15 13.19 7.08
C ASN A 710 -10.04 13.53 5.87
N GLU A 711 -9.59 13.26 4.65
CA GLU A 711 -10.41 13.43 3.44
C GLU A 711 -11.71 12.62 3.52
N ARG A 712 -11.64 11.38 4.01
CA ARG A 712 -12.80 10.53 4.22
C ARG A 712 -13.76 11.10 5.26
N ILE A 713 -13.25 11.57 6.40
CA ILE A 713 -14.09 12.22 7.44
C ILE A 713 -14.78 13.46 6.87
N LEU A 714 -14.05 14.29 6.10
CA LEU A 714 -14.62 15.47 5.42
C LEU A 714 -15.71 15.09 4.42
N ASN A 715 -15.58 13.95 3.74
CA ASN A 715 -16.62 13.44 2.84
C ASN A 715 -17.87 13.00 3.62
N LEU A 716 -17.71 12.32 4.76
CA LEU A 716 -18.84 11.96 5.63
C LEU A 716 -19.52 13.20 6.23
N ILE A 717 -18.77 14.25 6.60
CA ILE A 717 -19.33 15.54 7.05
C ILE A 717 -20.21 16.16 5.97
N LYS A 718 -19.74 16.16 4.71
CA LYS A 718 -20.53 16.65 3.57
C LYS A 718 -21.77 15.80 3.36
N ALA A 719 -21.64 14.47 3.43
CA ALA A 719 -22.77 13.56 3.33
C ALA A 719 -23.80 13.82 4.45
N ALA A 720 -23.35 14.00 5.69
CA ALA A 720 -24.23 14.29 6.83
C ALA A 720 -25.03 15.58 6.63
N GLU A 721 -24.38 16.65 6.13
CA GLU A 721 -25.06 17.91 5.83
C GLU A 721 -26.11 17.74 4.71
N ILE A 722 -25.77 16.96 3.68
CA ILE A 722 -26.69 16.61 2.60
C ILE A 722 -27.90 15.83 3.14
N ARG A 723 -27.68 14.80 3.96
CA ARG A 723 -28.74 13.98 4.57
C ARG A 723 -29.63 14.79 5.50
N LYS A 724 -29.05 15.66 6.34
CA LYS A 724 -29.80 16.61 7.18
C LYS A 724 -30.74 17.48 6.35
N THR A 725 -30.24 18.02 5.23
CA THR A 725 -31.03 18.86 4.31
C THR A 725 -32.12 18.02 3.63
N TYR A 726 -31.82 16.79 3.23
CA TYR A 726 -32.78 15.84 2.65
C TYR A 726 -33.92 15.52 3.63
N CYS A 727 -33.60 15.17 4.88
CA CYS A 727 -34.60 14.92 5.93
C CYS A 727 -35.49 16.15 6.16
N THR A 728 -34.91 17.35 6.13
CA THR A 728 -35.67 18.60 6.25
C THR A 728 -36.64 18.75 5.08
N ALA A 729 -36.20 18.50 3.85
CA ALA A 729 -37.03 18.59 2.66
C ALA A 729 -38.16 17.54 2.64
N ARG A 730 -37.87 16.29 3.03
CA ARG A 730 -38.89 15.23 3.15
C ARG A 730 -39.90 15.53 4.24
N HIS A 731 -39.47 16.08 5.38
CA HIS A 731 -40.39 16.58 6.40
C HIS A 731 -41.38 17.61 5.82
N GLN A 732 -40.90 18.59 5.02
CA GLN A 732 -41.78 19.56 4.37
C GLN A 732 -42.80 18.89 3.43
N ILE A 733 -42.39 17.87 2.66
CA ILE A 733 -43.30 17.10 1.80
C ILE A 733 -44.38 16.40 2.63
N GLU A 734 -44.02 15.66 3.68
CA GLU A 734 -45.00 14.93 4.49
C GLU A 734 -45.98 15.88 5.19
N THR A 735 -45.50 17.02 5.69
CA THR A 735 -46.35 18.07 6.27
C THR A 735 -47.26 18.70 5.21
N ALA A 736 -46.77 18.95 3.98
CA ALA A 736 -47.59 19.46 2.89
C ALA A 736 -48.74 18.50 2.52
N ARG A 737 -48.48 17.19 2.57
CA ARG A 737 -49.50 16.16 2.33
C ARG A 737 -50.58 16.17 3.42
N LEU A 738 -50.20 16.36 4.69
CA LEU A 738 -51.15 16.51 5.79
C LEU A 738 -52.03 17.76 5.62
N GLU A 739 -51.42 18.91 5.30
CA GLU A 739 -52.16 20.15 5.06
C GLU A 739 -53.11 20.03 3.87
N SER A 740 -52.64 19.47 2.74
CA SER A 740 -53.47 19.23 1.55
C SER A 740 -54.66 18.32 1.86
N LYS A 741 -54.45 17.25 2.65
CA LYS A 741 -55.53 16.34 3.10
C LYS A 741 -56.56 17.04 3.99
N ASN A 742 -56.13 18.02 4.78
CA ASN A 742 -57.02 18.83 5.61
C ASN A 742 -57.73 19.96 4.83
N GLY A 743 -57.50 20.07 3.52
CA GLY A 743 -58.06 21.13 2.66
C GLY A 743 -57.26 22.45 2.69
N ASN A 744 -56.15 22.50 3.42
CA ASN A 744 -55.30 23.69 3.56
C ASN A 744 -54.31 23.79 2.38
N HIS A 745 -54.83 24.05 1.19
CA HIS A 745 -54.06 24.02 -0.06
C HIS A 745 -52.96 25.10 -0.16
N LEU A 746 -53.20 26.33 0.31
CA LEU A 746 -52.18 27.38 0.24
C LEU A 746 -50.96 27.08 1.15
N PRO A 747 -51.13 26.70 2.44
CA PRO A 747 -50.02 26.20 3.25
C PRO A 747 -49.30 25.00 2.64
N ALA A 748 -50.03 24.04 2.05
CA ALA A 748 -49.43 22.90 1.36
C ALA A 748 -48.53 23.34 0.19
N ALA A 749 -48.99 24.29 -0.62
CA ALA A 749 -48.18 24.85 -1.72
C ALA A 749 -46.87 25.48 -1.23
N GLU A 750 -46.91 26.27 -0.15
CA GLU A 750 -45.71 26.89 0.42
C GLU A 750 -44.70 25.85 0.94
N LEU A 751 -45.19 24.79 1.56
CA LEU A 751 -44.34 23.69 2.05
C LEU A 751 -43.69 22.92 0.90
N TYR A 752 -44.42 22.64 -0.18
CA TYR A 752 -43.84 22.05 -1.41
C TYR A 752 -42.80 22.98 -2.05
N ASN A 753 -43.05 24.28 -2.08
CA ASN A 753 -42.07 25.26 -2.57
C ASN A 753 -40.78 25.23 -1.72
N LYS A 754 -40.91 25.26 -0.39
CA LYS A 754 -39.76 25.13 0.54
C LYS A 754 -38.99 23.83 0.30
N ALA A 755 -39.69 22.71 0.14
CA ALA A 755 -39.07 21.43 -0.17
C ALA A 755 -38.29 21.47 -1.50
N SER A 756 -38.88 22.06 -2.55
CA SER A 756 -38.23 22.19 -3.85
C SER A 756 -36.91 22.96 -3.76
N PHE A 757 -36.89 24.11 -3.08
CA PHE A 757 -35.67 24.91 -2.89
C PHE A 757 -34.57 24.12 -2.16
N LEU A 758 -34.95 23.32 -1.15
CA LEU A 758 -33.99 22.47 -0.44
C LEU A 758 -33.42 21.38 -1.36
N PHE A 759 -34.24 20.73 -2.18
CA PHE A 759 -33.74 19.74 -3.14
C PHE A 759 -32.85 20.34 -4.21
N GLU A 760 -33.19 21.52 -4.74
CA GLU A 760 -32.36 22.28 -5.69
C GLU A 760 -30.97 22.57 -5.10
N ASN A 761 -30.92 23.09 -3.88
CA ASN A 761 -29.66 23.35 -3.16
C ASN A 761 -28.81 22.10 -2.93
N ILE A 762 -29.44 20.92 -2.76
CA ILE A 762 -28.71 19.66 -2.62
C ILE A 762 -28.23 19.19 -4.00
N CYS A 763 -29.03 19.31 -5.06
CA CYS A 763 -28.68 18.89 -6.43
C CYS A 763 -27.34 19.49 -6.90
N GLU A 764 -27.11 20.77 -6.60
CA GLU A 764 -25.87 21.47 -6.98
C GLU A 764 -24.62 20.89 -6.31
N LYS A 765 -24.78 20.18 -5.19
CA LYS A 765 -23.67 19.58 -4.43
C LYS A 765 -23.26 18.21 -4.96
N PHE A 766 -24.10 17.55 -5.78
CA PHE A 766 -23.80 16.25 -6.36
C PHE A 766 -23.06 16.40 -7.70
N ARG A 767 -21.91 15.72 -7.81
CA ARG A 767 -21.13 15.65 -9.06
C ARG A 767 -21.52 14.46 -9.93
N ILE A 768 -22.06 13.40 -9.34
CA ILE A 768 -22.44 12.20 -10.08
C ILE A 768 -23.81 12.41 -10.70
N LYS A 769 -23.89 12.12 -11.99
CA LYS A 769 -25.07 12.41 -12.82
C LYS A 769 -26.32 11.68 -12.31
N LYS A 770 -26.23 10.40 -11.99
CA LYS A 770 -27.39 9.57 -11.60
C LYS A 770 -28.09 10.13 -10.35
N GLU A 771 -27.35 10.41 -9.29
CA GLU A 771 -27.85 10.94 -8.03
C GLU A 771 -28.38 12.37 -8.19
N LYS A 772 -27.70 13.16 -9.04
CA LYS A 772 -28.17 14.50 -9.41
C LYS A 772 -29.51 14.42 -10.16
N ASP A 773 -29.65 13.50 -11.10
CA ASP A 773 -30.87 13.30 -11.88
C ASP A 773 -32.04 12.89 -10.95
N GLU A 774 -31.81 11.96 -10.01
CA GLU A 774 -32.83 11.55 -9.02
C GLU A 774 -33.31 12.73 -8.15
N LEU A 775 -32.41 13.55 -7.61
CA LEU A 775 -32.77 14.73 -6.83
C LEU A 775 -33.43 15.81 -7.69
N THR A 776 -33.00 15.98 -8.94
CA THR A 776 -33.59 16.92 -9.90
C THR A 776 -35.01 16.51 -10.25
N ALA A 777 -35.27 15.20 -10.35
CA ALA A 777 -36.61 14.66 -10.53
C ALA A 777 -37.51 15.02 -9.33
N ILE A 778 -37.03 14.84 -8.10
CA ILE A 778 -37.78 15.18 -6.87
C ILE A 778 -38.03 16.70 -6.78
N PHE A 779 -37.05 17.53 -7.14
CA PHE A 779 -37.24 18.98 -7.25
C PHE A 779 -38.43 19.34 -8.16
N HIS A 780 -38.47 18.75 -9.36
CA HIS A 780 -39.57 18.98 -10.31
C HIS A 780 -40.91 18.43 -9.81
N LEU A 781 -40.93 17.31 -9.09
CA LEU A 781 -42.14 16.80 -8.42
C LEU A 781 -42.68 17.81 -7.41
N CYS A 782 -41.84 18.33 -6.52
CA CYS A 782 -42.24 19.33 -5.54
C CYS A 782 -42.83 20.59 -6.21
N LYS A 783 -42.20 21.08 -7.28
CA LYS A 783 -42.73 22.20 -8.06
C LYS A 783 -44.06 21.88 -8.75
N ALA A 784 -44.23 20.65 -9.23
CA ALA A 784 -45.49 20.23 -9.82
C ALA A 784 -46.61 20.19 -8.76
N TRP A 785 -46.34 19.64 -7.57
CA TRP A 785 -47.29 19.61 -6.45
C TRP A 785 -47.65 21.01 -5.95
N GLU A 786 -46.68 21.91 -5.81
CA GLU A 786 -46.91 23.32 -5.50
C GLU A 786 -47.94 23.93 -6.47
N ASN A 787 -47.73 23.77 -7.78
CA ASN A 787 -48.61 24.35 -8.79
C ASN A 787 -50.00 23.71 -8.78
N MET A 788 -50.11 22.41 -8.48
CA MET A 788 -51.41 21.75 -8.32
C MET A 788 -52.19 22.32 -7.13
N GLU A 789 -51.56 22.48 -5.96
CA GLU A 789 -52.25 23.05 -4.78
C GLU A 789 -52.69 24.50 -5.04
N ARG A 790 -51.84 25.30 -5.69
CA ARG A 790 -52.19 26.68 -6.07
C ARG A 790 -53.33 26.74 -7.07
N ALA A 791 -53.38 25.81 -8.03
CA ALA A 791 -54.45 25.75 -9.01
C ALA A 791 -55.83 25.53 -8.36
N VAL A 792 -55.90 24.76 -7.27
CA VAL A 792 -57.13 24.56 -6.50
C VAL A 792 -57.61 25.87 -5.86
N VAL A 793 -56.70 26.68 -5.30
CA VAL A 793 -57.06 27.95 -4.63
C VAL A 793 -57.34 29.07 -5.62
N GLU A 794 -56.52 29.19 -6.67
CA GLU A 794 -56.54 30.32 -7.61
C GLU A 794 -57.52 30.12 -8.79
N GLY A 795 -58.12 28.92 -8.95
CA GLY A 795 -59.09 28.62 -10.01
C GLY A 795 -58.54 28.83 -11.45
N THR A 796 -57.23 28.68 -11.61
CA THR A 796 -56.49 29.07 -12.82
C THR A 796 -56.00 27.83 -13.61
N PRO A 797 -56.56 27.55 -14.80
CA PRO A 797 -56.24 26.34 -15.56
C PRO A 797 -54.76 26.23 -15.98
N SER A 798 -54.09 27.36 -16.23
CA SER A 798 -52.69 27.39 -16.68
C SER A 798 -51.70 26.85 -15.62
N LEU A 799 -52.07 26.84 -14.34
CA LEU A 799 -51.27 26.24 -13.28
C LEU A 799 -51.26 24.71 -13.38
N TYR A 800 -52.38 24.07 -13.73
CA TYR A 800 -52.41 22.63 -14.01
C TYR A 800 -51.57 22.27 -15.24
N LYS A 801 -51.58 23.10 -16.28
CA LYS A 801 -50.68 22.95 -17.44
C LYS A 801 -49.21 23.02 -17.02
N THR A 802 -48.88 23.96 -16.15
CA THR A 802 -47.52 24.13 -15.61
C THR A 802 -47.12 22.90 -14.79
N ALA A 803 -47.99 22.42 -13.91
CA ALA A 803 -47.78 21.18 -13.16
C ALA A 803 -47.58 19.97 -14.07
N SER A 804 -48.39 19.82 -15.14
CA SER A 804 -48.23 18.75 -16.12
C SER A 804 -46.85 18.76 -16.77
N ASN A 805 -46.39 19.93 -17.24
CA ASN A 805 -45.05 20.07 -17.82
C ASN A 805 -43.94 19.73 -16.81
N LEU A 806 -44.11 20.10 -15.54
CA LEU A 806 -43.15 19.80 -14.48
C LEU A 806 -43.09 18.31 -14.15
N PHE A 807 -44.24 17.62 -14.07
CA PHE A 807 -44.27 16.17 -13.93
C PHE A 807 -43.62 15.46 -15.13
N GLN A 808 -43.85 15.96 -16.35
CA GLN A 808 -43.20 15.43 -17.53
C GLN A 808 -41.67 15.61 -17.48
N LYS A 809 -41.20 16.76 -16.99
CA LYS A 809 -39.77 17.00 -16.73
C LYS A 809 -39.23 16.02 -15.69
N ALA A 810 -39.90 15.85 -14.56
CA ALA A 810 -39.52 14.88 -13.53
C ALA A 810 -39.40 13.46 -14.09
N ALA A 811 -40.37 13.03 -14.90
CA ALA A 811 -40.35 11.74 -15.60
C ALA A 811 -39.15 11.56 -16.52
N GLY A 812 -38.62 12.64 -17.10
CA GLY A 812 -37.43 12.62 -17.95
C GLY A 812 -36.14 12.31 -17.21
N TYR A 813 -36.09 12.57 -15.89
CA TYR A 813 -34.92 12.31 -15.04
C TYR A 813 -34.98 10.96 -14.33
N PHE A 814 -36.18 10.42 -14.06
CA PHE A 814 -36.28 9.09 -13.46
C PHE A 814 -35.86 7.98 -14.45
N PRO A 815 -35.15 6.94 -13.99
CA PRO A 815 -34.96 5.73 -14.78
C PRO A 815 -36.29 5.05 -15.07
N GLU A 816 -36.32 4.04 -15.95
CA GLU A 816 -37.53 3.28 -16.24
C GLU A 816 -38.00 2.55 -14.97
N SER A 817 -38.89 3.21 -14.24
CA SER A 817 -39.24 2.92 -12.85
C SER A 817 -40.70 3.28 -12.56
N ARG A 818 -41.17 2.84 -11.40
CA ARG A 818 -42.50 3.17 -10.87
C ARG A 818 -42.74 4.68 -10.81
N MET A 819 -41.73 5.44 -10.37
CA MET A 819 -41.79 6.90 -10.25
C MET A 819 -41.90 7.62 -11.59
N LYS A 820 -41.23 7.12 -12.62
CA LYS A 820 -41.39 7.64 -13.99
C LYS A 820 -42.83 7.48 -14.48
N LYS A 821 -43.42 6.30 -14.28
CA LYS A 821 -44.81 6.02 -14.67
C LYS A 821 -45.81 6.85 -13.86
N LEU A 822 -45.59 7.00 -12.55
CA LEU A 822 -46.37 7.89 -11.70
C LEU A 822 -46.34 9.34 -12.22
N SER A 823 -45.15 9.85 -12.53
CA SER A 823 -44.96 11.22 -13.03
C SER A 823 -45.66 11.44 -14.36
N ILE A 824 -45.56 10.51 -15.32
CA ILE A 824 -46.30 10.60 -16.59
C ILE A 824 -47.82 10.53 -16.35
N GLY A 825 -48.27 9.63 -15.48
CA GLY A 825 -49.68 9.53 -15.10
C GLY A 825 -50.23 10.83 -14.50
N ASN A 826 -49.47 11.46 -13.59
CA ASN A 826 -49.80 12.76 -13.00
C ASN A 826 -49.78 13.89 -14.04
N SER A 827 -48.83 13.86 -14.98
CA SER A 827 -48.79 14.83 -16.08
C SER A 827 -50.08 14.80 -16.91
N HIS A 828 -50.51 13.60 -17.31
CA HIS A 828 -51.77 13.44 -18.04
C HIS A 828 -52.98 13.83 -17.18
N PHE A 829 -53.01 13.48 -15.89
CA PHE A 829 -54.11 13.86 -15.02
C PHE A 829 -54.20 15.39 -14.85
N CYS A 830 -53.08 16.08 -14.67
CA CYS A 830 -53.05 17.55 -14.65
C CYS A 830 -53.53 18.16 -15.97
N SER A 831 -53.19 17.56 -17.12
CA SER A 831 -53.76 17.97 -18.41
C SER A 831 -55.28 17.78 -18.45
N ALA A 832 -55.82 16.72 -17.84
CA ALA A 832 -57.26 16.55 -17.70
C ALA A 832 -57.90 17.63 -16.80
N LEU A 833 -57.25 18.00 -15.69
CA LEU A 833 -57.71 19.07 -14.79
C LEU A 833 -57.69 20.47 -15.46
N GLU A 834 -56.68 20.77 -16.27
CA GLU A 834 -56.67 22.00 -17.08
C GLU A 834 -57.88 22.03 -18.03
N ASN A 835 -58.09 20.93 -18.78
CA ASN A 835 -59.16 20.88 -19.77
C ASN A 835 -60.54 20.82 -19.10
N ARG A 836 -60.66 20.28 -17.88
CA ARG A 836 -61.85 20.33 -17.03
C ARG A 836 -62.24 21.78 -16.73
N ASP A 837 -61.30 22.59 -16.24
CA ASP A 837 -61.60 23.98 -15.90
C ASP A 837 -61.97 24.80 -17.14
N LEU A 838 -61.34 24.53 -18.29
CA LEU A 838 -61.70 25.15 -19.56
C LEU A 838 -63.08 24.69 -20.06
N PHE A 839 -63.41 23.41 -19.89
CA PHE A 839 -64.72 22.85 -20.22
C PHE A 839 -65.83 23.52 -19.41
N ASP A 840 -65.63 23.72 -18.11
CA ASP A 840 -66.63 24.36 -17.24
C ASP A 840 -66.76 25.86 -17.49
N LYS A 841 -65.68 26.55 -17.85
CA LYS A 841 -65.73 27.97 -18.26
C LYS A 841 -66.38 28.20 -19.63
N SER A 842 -66.39 27.19 -20.50
CA SER A 842 -66.98 27.32 -21.85
C SER A 842 -68.50 27.21 -21.83
N THR A 843 -69.19 28.11 -22.55
CA THR A 843 -70.64 28.08 -22.74
C THR A 843 -71.06 27.46 -24.07
N GLU A 844 -70.16 27.47 -25.07
CA GLU A 844 -70.40 26.94 -26.41
C GLU A 844 -70.23 25.41 -26.48
N ILE A 845 -71.22 24.71 -27.03
CA ILE A 845 -71.23 23.24 -27.06
C ILE A 845 -70.09 22.66 -27.92
N ASP A 846 -69.71 23.33 -29.02
CA ASP A 846 -68.62 22.90 -29.90
C ASP A 846 -67.25 22.97 -29.22
N GLU A 847 -67.05 23.95 -28.31
CA GLU A 847 -65.85 24.04 -27.49
C GLU A 847 -65.84 22.97 -26.41
N LYS A 848 -66.98 22.75 -25.73
CA LYS A 848 -67.16 21.65 -24.77
C LYS A 848 -66.84 20.29 -25.38
N ILE A 849 -67.26 20.01 -26.63
CA ILE A 849 -66.94 18.77 -27.34
C ILE A 849 -65.42 18.57 -27.49
N LYS A 850 -64.68 19.63 -27.81
CA LYS A 850 -63.21 19.57 -27.96
C LYS A 850 -62.55 19.24 -26.62
N PHE A 851 -62.96 19.91 -25.54
CA PHE A 851 -62.40 19.66 -24.21
C PHE A 851 -62.80 18.29 -23.67
N TYR A 852 -64.05 17.85 -23.86
CA TYR A 852 -64.51 16.51 -23.47
C TYR A 852 -63.62 15.40 -24.07
N LYS A 853 -63.33 15.46 -25.38
CA LYS A 853 -62.45 14.49 -26.05
C LYS A 853 -61.04 14.47 -25.43
N LYS A 854 -60.48 15.64 -25.11
CA LYS A 854 -59.16 15.76 -24.47
C LYS A 854 -59.14 15.21 -23.05
N ILE A 855 -60.11 15.59 -22.22
CA ILE A 855 -60.25 15.11 -20.84
C ILE A 855 -60.27 13.57 -20.80
N LYS A 856 -61.14 12.97 -21.61
CA LYS A 856 -61.27 11.51 -21.72
C LYS A 856 -59.97 10.84 -22.13
N MET A 857 -59.31 11.37 -23.16
CA MET A 857 -58.02 10.86 -23.62
C MET A 857 -56.97 10.91 -22.50
N PHE A 858 -56.83 12.06 -21.83
CA PHE A 858 -55.83 12.24 -20.79
C PHE A 858 -56.10 11.40 -19.54
N LEU A 859 -57.35 11.26 -19.09
CA LEU A 859 -57.68 10.37 -17.96
C LEU A 859 -57.38 8.90 -18.29
N ARG A 860 -57.66 8.45 -19.52
CA ARG A 860 -57.32 7.07 -19.92
C ARG A 860 -55.82 6.83 -20.04
N GLU A 861 -55.06 7.79 -20.56
CA GLU A 861 -53.59 7.70 -20.58
C GLU A 861 -53.00 7.77 -19.15
N SER A 862 -53.60 8.55 -18.25
CA SER A 862 -53.23 8.56 -16.84
C SER A 862 -53.45 7.20 -16.19
N SER A 863 -54.65 6.62 -16.35
CA SER A 863 -54.99 5.27 -15.90
C SER A 863 -53.99 4.21 -16.41
N LYS A 864 -53.69 4.22 -17.70
CA LYS A 864 -52.71 3.31 -18.31
C LYS A 864 -51.33 3.43 -17.70
N ASN A 865 -50.85 4.66 -17.46
CA ASN A 865 -49.53 4.87 -16.87
C ASN A 865 -49.49 4.46 -15.39
N TYR A 866 -50.53 4.75 -14.61
CA TYR A 866 -50.65 4.24 -13.24
C TYR A 866 -50.65 2.71 -13.20
N GLN A 867 -51.36 2.05 -14.12
CA GLN A 867 -51.36 0.58 -14.24
C GLN A 867 -49.95 0.04 -14.55
N LEU A 868 -49.24 0.64 -15.50
CA LEU A 868 -47.86 0.28 -15.84
C LEU A 868 -46.88 0.52 -14.68
N GLY A 869 -47.17 1.50 -13.82
CA GLY A 869 -46.44 1.74 -12.58
C GLY A 869 -46.86 0.84 -11.40
N GLY A 870 -47.79 -0.09 -11.59
CA GLY A 870 -48.28 -0.97 -10.51
C GLY A 870 -49.20 -0.27 -9.49
N PHE A 871 -49.72 0.91 -9.81
CA PHE A 871 -50.71 1.65 -9.01
C PHE A 871 -52.12 1.25 -9.42
N VAL A 872 -52.50 -0.01 -9.14
CA VAL A 872 -53.71 -0.63 -9.71
C VAL A 872 -55.00 0.07 -9.27
N GLN A 873 -55.12 0.40 -7.98
CA GLN A 873 -56.29 1.11 -7.45
C GLN A 873 -56.44 2.50 -8.09
N ASP A 874 -55.33 3.22 -8.25
CA ASP A 874 -55.35 4.57 -8.80
C ASP A 874 -55.55 4.60 -10.32
N ALA A 875 -55.09 3.55 -11.01
CA ALA A 875 -55.43 3.31 -12.40
C ALA A 875 -56.94 3.11 -12.58
N GLN A 876 -57.56 2.33 -11.69
CA GLN A 876 -59.01 2.12 -11.68
C GLN A 876 -59.76 3.40 -11.30
N TRP A 877 -59.24 4.20 -10.36
CA TRP A 877 -59.78 5.52 -10.04
C TRP A 877 -59.83 6.41 -11.28
N SER A 878 -58.70 6.58 -11.97
CA SER A 878 -58.63 7.45 -13.15
C SER A 878 -59.55 6.97 -14.29
N LEU A 879 -59.67 5.64 -14.47
CA LEU A 879 -60.61 5.05 -15.42
C LEU A 879 -62.08 5.27 -15.02
N ALA A 880 -62.40 5.11 -13.73
CA ALA A 880 -63.72 5.35 -13.19
C ALA A 880 -64.11 6.82 -13.32
N THR A 881 -63.20 7.76 -13.03
CA THR A 881 -63.40 9.20 -13.26
C THR A 881 -63.66 9.51 -14.74
N SER A 882 -62.92 8.90 -15.67
CA SER A 882 -63.20 9.05 -17.11
C SER A 882 -64.58 8.51 -17.48
N THR A 883 -65.00 7.40 -16.88
CA THR A 883 -66.29 6.75 -17.17
C THR A 883 -67.45 7.51 -16.54
N PHE A 884 -67.24 8.09 -15.36
CA PHE A 884 -68.19 8.98 -14.70
C PHE A 884 -68.39 10.25 -15.53
N PHE A 885 -67.29 10.85 -16.00
CA PHE A 885 -67.36 12.00 -16.88
C PHE A 885 -68.03 11.71 -18.23
N ASP A 886 -67.88 10.50 -18.78
CA ASP A 886 -68.68 10.05 -19.94
C ASP A 886 -70.18 10.08 -19.60
N GLY A 887 -70.60 9.66 -18.40
CA GLY A 887 -71.99 9.74 -17.95
C GLY A 887 -72.49 11.19 -17.88
N ILE A 888 -71.71 12.07 -17.25
CA ILE A 888 -72.03 13.49 -17.06
C ILE A 888 -72.15 14.23 -18.39
N TRP A 889 -71.25 13.94 -19.34
CA TRP A 889 -71.33 14.50 -20.69
C TRP A 889 -72.66 14.21 -21.37
N HIS A 890 -73.20 13.00 -21.20
CA HIS A 890 -74.49 12.63 -21.79
C HIS A 890 -75.68 13.27 -21.03
N LEU A 891 -75.53 13.62 -19.75
CA LEU A 891 -76.52 14.45 -19.04
C LEU A 891 -76.54 15.88 -19.60
N ILE A 892 -75.37 16.48 -19.80
CA ILE A 892 -75.23 17.82 -20.42
C ILE A 892 -75.86 17.83 -21.83
N LEU A 893 -75.65 16.78 -22.63
CA LEU A 893 -76.28 16.67 -23.95
C LEU A 893 -77.80 16.51 -23.88
N SER A 894 -78.31 15.74 -22.90
CA SER A 894 -79.75 15.59 -22.65
C SER A 894 -80.42 16.92 -22.31
N ASP A 895 -79.79 17.73 -21.46
CA ASP A 895 -80.37 18.99 -21.00
C ASP A 895 -80.42 20.06 -22.10
N ASN A 896 -79.53 19.99 -23.08
CA ASN A 896 -79.52 20.85 -24.26
C ASN A 896 -80.36 20.31 -25.44
N GLU A 897 -80.96 19.12 -25.32
CA GLU A 897 -81.71 18.47 -26.39
C GLU A 897 -83.22 18.72 -26.25
N ILE A 898 -83.83 19.19 -27.33
CA ILE A 898 -85.26 19.52 -27.40
C ILE A 898 -86.07 18.31 -27.89
N ASP A 899 -85.46 17.45 -28.72
CA ASP A 899 -86.09 16.22 -29.18
C ASP A 899 -86.19 15.20 -28.04
N PHE A 900 -87.42 14.93 -27.61
CA PHE A 900 -87.71 14.01 -26.50
C PHE A 900 -87.11 12.61 -26.70
N THR A 901 -87.10 12.09 -27.93
CA THR A 901 -86.58 10.74 -28.20
C THR A 901 -85.07 10.71 -28.05
N LYS A 902 -84.36 11.71 -28.58
CA LYS A 902 -82.90 11.84 -28.43
C LYS A 902 -82.50 12.14 -26.98
N LYS A 903 -83.27 12.99 -26.29
CA LYS A 903 -83.10 13.26 -24.86
C LYS A 903 -83.14 11.97 -24.04
N GLN A 904 -84.17 11.14 -24.27
CA GLN A 904 -84.29 9.84 -23.60
C GLN A 904 -83.15 8.88 -23.94
N GLN A 905 -82.64 8.90 -25.18
CA GLN A 905 -81.46 8.12 -25.57
C GLN A 905 -80.22 8.55 -24.79
N TYR A 906 -79.98 9.87 -24.65
CA TYR A 906 -78.85 10.38 -23.88
C TYR A 906 -78.94 10.02 -22.39
N LEU A 907 -80.12 10.14 -21.75
CA LEU A 907 -80.33 9.74 -20.35
C LEU A 907 -80.07 8.23 -20.13
N ASN A 908 -80.49 7.37 -21.07
CA ASN A 908 -80.22 5.93 -21.00
C ASN A 908 -78.72 5.63 -21.11
N ILE A 909 -78.01 6.32 -22.03
CA ILE A 909 -76.56 6.17 -22.18
C ILE A 909 -75.83 6.66 -20.93
N ALA A 910 -76.23 7.81 -20.38
CA ALA A 910 -75.69 8.37 -19.15
C ALA A 910 -75.84 7.38 -17.99
N THR A 911 -77.04 6.84 -17.78
CA THR A 911 -77.34 5.84 -16.75
C THR A 911 -76.42 4.62 -16.84
N ARG A 912 -76.14 4.14 -18.06
CA ARG A 912 -75.21 3.01 -18.27
C ARG A 912 -73.79 3.36 -17.85
N TYR A 913 -73.29 4.54 -18.24
CA TYR A 913 -71.95 4.98 -17.85
C TYR A 913 -71.83 5.22 -16.35
N LEU A 914 -72.83 5.84 -15.72
CA LEU A 914 -72.87 6.06 -14.27
C LEU A 914 -72.85 4.73 -13.50
N ASN A 915 -73.67 3.74 -13.89
CA ASN A 915 -73.63 2.41 -13.28
C ASN A 915 -72.28 1.70 -13.47
N ASN A 916 -71.67 1.83 -14.65
CA ASN A 916 -70.34 1.27 -14.89
C ASN A 916 -69.26 1.94 -14.03
N ALA A 917 -69.27 3.28 -13.95
CA ALA A 917 -68.34 4.02 -13.11
C ALA A 917 -68.50 3.65 -11.63
N LEU A 918 -69.74 3.51 -11.15
CA LEU A 918 -70.06 3.06 -9.80
C LEU A 918 -69.44 1.69 -9.49
N GLN A 919 -69.58 0.73 -10.40
CA GLN A 919 -68.97 -0.61 -10.24
C GLN A 919 -67.44 -0.53 -10.18
N ILE A 920 -66.81 0.30 -11.03
CA ILE A 920 -65.36 0.44 -11.02
C ILE A 920 -64.88 1.09 -9.71
N PHE A 921 -65.53 2.14 -9.22
CA PHE A 921 -65.17 2.77 -7.94
C PHE A 921 -65.34 1.82 -6.74
N ILE A 922 -66.43 1.02 -6.70
CA ILE A 922 -66.65 0.02 -5.64
C ILE A 922 -65.56 -1.05 -5.68
N ASN A 923 -65.26 -1.60 -6.87
CA ASN A 923 -64.24 -2.64 -7.02
C ASN A 923 -62.83 -2.13 -6.68
N ALA A 924 -62.59 -0.83 -6.84
CA ALA A 924 -61.33 -0.17 -6.51
C ALA A 924 -61.25 0.29 -5.04
N GLY A 925 -62.33 0.19 -4.25
CA GLY A 925 -62.37 0.53 -2.83
C GLY A 925 -62.75 1.99 -2.50
N TYR A 926 -63.15 2.79 -3.48
CA TYR A 926 -63.50 4.21 -3.30
C TYR A 926 -64.97 4.40 -2.97
N HIS A 927 -65.36 4.00 -1.76
CA HIS A 927 -66.77 3.99 -1.34
C HIS A 927 -67.41 5.39 -1.22
N GLN A 928 -66.63 6.45 -1.01
CA GLN A 928 -67.16 7.82 -0.90
C GLN A 928 -67.83 8.28 -2.22
N LYS A 929 -67.26 7.92 -3.39
CA LYS A 929 -67.83 8.26 -4.70
C LYS A 929 -69.11 7.50 -5.06
N LYS A 930 -69.51 6.52 -4.24
CA LYS A 930 -70.80 5.83 -4.41
C LYS A 930 -71.97 6.79 -4.21
N GLU A 931 -71.92 7.62 -3.18
CA GLU A 931 -73.03 8.52 -2.83
C GLU A 931 -73.20 9.60 -3.89
N ASP A 932 -72.09 10.18 -4.38
CA ASP A 932 -72.07 11.13 -5.48
C ASP A 932 -72.78 10.55 -6.72
N ILE A 933 -72.40 9.35 -7.18
CA ILE A 933 -72.97 8.74 -8.40
C ILE A 933 -74.43 8.32 -8.20
N LEU A 934 -74.78 7.81 -7.01
CA LEU A 934 -76.17 7.47 -6.70
C LEU A 934 -77.08 8.68 -6.72
N SER A 935 -76.61 9.85 -6.27
CA SER A 935 -77.36 11.11 -6.35
C SER A 935 -77.69 11.48 -7.79
N TYR A 936 -76.72 11.37 -8.72
CA TYR A 936 -76.96 11.61 -10.15
C TYR A 936 -77.92 10.57 -10.76
N LEU A 937 -77.78 9.30 -10.41
CA LEU A 937 -78.70 8.24 -10.86
C LEU A 937 -80.13 8.49 -10.36
N GLU A 938 -80.32 9.07 -9.18
CA GLU A 938 -81.62 9.47 -8.66
C GLU A 938 -82.18 10.72 -9.34
N MET A 939 -81.32 11.72 -9.63
CA MET A 939 -81.71 12.90 -10.42
C MET A 939 -82.23 12.50 -11.80
N VAL A 940 -81.53 11.59 -12.48
CA VAL A 940 -81.96 11.04 -13.79
C VAL A 940 -83.32 10.33 -13.69
N LYS A 941 -83.58 9.57 -12.61
CA LYS A 941 -84.87 8.89 -12.40
C LYS A 941 -86.03 9.85 -12.12
N SER A 942 -85.75 11.01 -11.52
CA SER A 942 -86.76 12.00 -11.13
C SER A 942 -87.00 13.11 -12.16
N GLU A 943 -86.31 13.06 -13.31
CA GLU A 943 -86.39 14.05 -14.41
C GLU A 943 -86.21 15.52 -13.96
N LYS A 944 -85.47 15.75 -12.87
CA LYS A 944 -85.11 17.10 -12.40
C LYS A 944 -84.11 17.74 -13.36
N GLU A 945 -84.12 19.07 -13.47
CA GLU A 945 -83.07 19.84 -14.19
C GLU A 945 -81.69 19.49 -13.60
N ILE A 946 -80.75 19.05 -14.46
CA ILE A 946 -79.48 18.49 -14.03
C ILE A 946 -78.36 19.50 -14.31
N LEU A 947 -78.22 20.47 -13.42
CA LEU A 947 -77.04 21.34 -13.42
C LEU A 947 -75.80 20.51 -13.07
N THR A 948 -74.97 20.18 -14.07
CA THR A 948 -73.75 19.40 -13.87
C THR A 948 -72.49 20.21 -14.20
N SER A 949 -71.55 20.27 -13.26
CA SER A 949 -70.20 20.79 -13.48
C SER A 949 -69.20 19.63 -13.66
N ALA A 950 -68.21 19.78 -14.54
CA ALA A 950 -67.08 18.86 -14.60
C ALA A 950 -66.19 18.93 -13.35
N LEU A 951 -66.20 20.07 -12.64
CA LEU A 951 -65.58 20.31 -11.35
C LEU A 951 -66.07 19.35 -10.26
N ASP A 952 -67.35 18.96 -10.29
CA ASP A 952 -67.96 18.06 -9.29
C ASP A 952 -67.55 16.58 -9.48
N VAL A 953 -66.85 16.28 -10.59
CA VAL A 953 -66.63 14.91 -11.08
C VAL A 953 -65.15 14.57 -11.14
N ILE A 954 -64.34 15.50 -11.65
CA ILE A 954 -62.91 15.27 -11.91
C ILE A 954 -62.12 15.97 -10.82
N GLU A 955 -61.88 15.27 -9.72
CA GLU A 955 -61.05 15.74 -8.62
C GLU A 955 -59.59 15.26 -8.77
N LYS A 956 -58.69 15.98 -8.10
CA LYS A 956 -57.29 15.56 -7.96
C LYS A 956 -57.23 14.17 -7.32
N PRO A 957 -56.51 13.18 -7.89
CA PRO A 957 -56.46 11.84 -7.33
C PRO A 957 -55.50 11.81 -6.14
N GLU A 958 -55.80 11.02 -5.11
CA GLU A 958 -54.93 10.92 -3.92
C GLU A 958 -53.49 10.50 -4.27
N ILE A 959 -53.33 9.62 -5.27
CA ILE A 959 -52.01 9.17 -5.75
C ILE A 959 -51.15 10.29 -6.33
N SER A 960 -51.77 11.39 -6.78
CA SER A 960 -51.00 12.48 -7.40
C SER A 960 -49.98 13.07 -6.44
N ALA A 961 -50.24 13.03 -5.12
CA ALA A 961 -49.32 13.46 -4.07
C ALA A 961 -48.44 12.32 -3.51
N SER A 962 -48.43 11.14 -4.15
CA SER A 962 -47.67 9.98 -3.67
C SER A 962 -46.16 10.22 -3.77
N SER A 963 -45.48 9.96 -2.66
CA SER A 963 -44.01 9.87 -2.59
C SER A 963 -43.51 8.43 -2.62
N VAL A 964 -44.36 7.44 -2.95
CA VAL A 964 -44.01 6.01 -2.91
C VAL A 964 -42.95 5.67 -3.98
N GLY A 965 -41.70 5.55 -3.55
CA GLY A 965 -40.53 5.35 -4.42
C GLY A 965 -39.62 6.59 -4.54
N ILE A 966 -39.92 7.67 -3.79
CA ILE A 966 -38.91 8.67 -3.44
C ILE A 966 -38.10 8.05 -2.30
N SER A 967 -36.78 7.99 -2.48
CA SER A 967 -35.85 7.55 -1.45
C SER A 967 -34.61 8.42 -1.47
N ALA A 968 -33.84 8.39 -0.39
CA ALA A 968 -32.63 9.19 -0.29
C ALA A 968 -31.56 8.64 -1.24
N PRO A 969 -31.06 9.38 -2.23
CA PRO A 969 -30.13 8.82 -3.22
C PRO A 969 -28.88 8.25 -2.54
N SER A 970 -28.32 7.14 -3.01
CA SER A 970 -27.06 6.61 -2.48
C SER A 970 -25.94 7.66 -2.61
N CYS A 971 -25.07 7.84 -1.61
CA CYS A 971 -23.96 8.78 -1.73
C CYS A 971 -22.64 8.01 -1.90
N PRO A 972 -22.00 8.04 -3.09
CA PRO A 972 -20.83 7.22 -3.43
C PRO A 972 -19.52 7.71 -2.78
N VAL A 973 -19.63 8.58 -1.77
CA VAL A 973 -18.54 8.98 -0.88
C VAL A 973 -18.62 8.29 0.49
N GLU A 974 -19.75 7.62 0.78
CA GLU A 974 -19.98 6.78 1.96
C GLU A 974 -19.32 5.41 1.73
N ILE A 975 -17.98 5.39 1.63
CA ILE A 975 -17.18 4.19 1.36
C ILE A 975 -16.20 3.88 2.50
N SER A 976 -15.85 2.60 2.64
CA SER A 976 -14.89 2.16 3.64
C SER A 976 -13.50 2.76 3.43
N SER A 977 -12.73 2.77 4.53
CA SER A 977 -11.31 3.13 4.47
C SER A 977 -10.56 2.23 3.48
N SER A 978 -9.72 2.83 2.63
CA SER A 978 -8.76 2.05 1.85
C SER A 978 -7.88 1.23 2.80
N ILE A 979 -7.66 -0.02 2.45
CA ILE A 979 -6.60 -0.82 3.06
C ILE A 979 -5.44 -0.80 2.09
N ASN A 980 -4.39 -0.07 2.47
CA ASN A 980 -3.23 0.12 1.62
C ASN A 980 -2.29 -1.09 1.74
N TYR A 981 -1.71 -1.48 0.59
CA TYR A 981 -0.73 -2.56 0.51
C TYR A 981 0.41 -2.36 1.51
N GLU A 982 0.96 -1.15 1.58
CA GLU A 982 2.06 -0.82 2.48
C GLU A 982 1.68 -1.01 3.96
N GLU A 983 0.43 -0.70 4.31
CA GLU A 983 -0.08 -0.83 5.69
C GLU A 983 -0.15 -2.30 6.14
N MET A 984 -0.36 -3.20 5.19
CA MET A 984 -0.57 -4.63 5.41
C MET A 984 0.70 -5.45 5.29
N GLN A 985 1.81 -4.84 4.86
CA GLN A 985 3.15 -5.45 4.91
C GLN A 985 3.90 -5.18 6.22
N GLN A 986 3.48 -4.18 7.00
CA GLN A 986 4.21 -3.73 8.18
C GLN A 986 3.88 -4.57 9.42
N THR A 987 4.89 -5.21 10.02
CA THR A 987 4.77 -5.81 11.36
C THR A 987 5.90 -5.33 12.28
N ASP A 988 5.58 -5.13 13.56
CA ASP A 988 6.55 -4.64 14.56
C ASP A 988 7.48 -5.76 15.05
N LEU A 989 8.76 -5.42 15.24
CA LEU A 989 9.84 -6.27 15.75
C LEU A 989 9.62 -6.90 17.12
N THR A 990 8.74 -6.34 17.92
CA THR A 990 8.68 -6.63 19.37
C THR A 990 8.30 -8.06 19.70
N THR A 991 8.03 -8.92 18.71
CA THR A 991 7.39 -10.22 18.93
C THR A 991 8.37 -11.38 19.13
N GLU A 992 9.60 -11.37 18.62
CA GLU A 992 10.51 -12.52 18.85
C GLU A 992 11.12 -12.54 20.26
N SER A 993 11.52 -11.40 20.82
CA SER A 993 11.97 -11.32 22.22
C SER A 993 10.82 -11.57 23.19
N GLU A 994 9.60 -11.10 22.89
CA GLU A 994 8.40 -11.39 23.68
C GLU A 994 7.95 -12.86 23.58
N LEU A 995 8.29 -13.59 22.50
CA LEU A 995 8.03 -15.03 22.36
C LEU A 995 9.12 -15.89 23.02
N ASN A 996 10.37 -15.42 23.02
CA ASN A 996 11.52 -16.10 23.61
C ASN A 996 11.98 -15.47 24.94
N TRP A 997 11.07 -14.84 25.70
CA TRP A 997 11.40 -14.14 26.95
C TRP A 997 12.19 -15.04 27.93
N ARG A 998 11.93 -16.35 27.91
CA ARG A 998 12.65 -17.36 28.70
C ARG A 998 14.16 -17.41 28.41
N GLN A 999 14.57 -17.09 27.18
CA GLN A 999 15.98 -17.05 26.80
C GLN A 999 16.65 -15.73 27.17
N ARG A 1000 15.89 -14.75 27.67
CA ARG A 1000 16.37 -13.38 27.97
C ARG A 1000 16.47 -13.08 29.47
N ILE A 1001 15.81 -13.89 30.30
CA ILE A 1001 15.94 -13.83 31.76
C ILE A 1001 17.30 -14.39 32.19
N ILE A 1002 17.89 -13.74 33.20
CA ILE A 1002 19.24 -14.07 33.69
C ILE A 1002 19.16 -14.44 35.17
N HIS A 1003 18.61 -13.56 36.00
CA HIS A 1003 18.52 -13.76 37.46
C HIS A 1003 17.33 -12.99 38.02
N ILE A 1004 16.67 -13.54 39.04
CA ILE A 1004 15.64 -12.84 39.81
C ILE A 1004 16.01 -12.75 41.29
N TYR A 1005 15.75 -11.60 41.91
CA TYR A 1005 16.03 -11.32 43.32
C TYR A 1005 14.76 -10.84 44.02
N PHE A 1006 14.48 -11.40 45.19
CA PHE A 1006 13.45 -10.94 46.11
C PHE A 1006 14.14 -10.31 47.31
N PHE A 1007 13.72 -9.11 47.69
CA PHE A 1007 14.33 -8.39 48.80
C PHE A 1007 13.32 -7.50 49.52
N LEU A 1008 13.60 -7.26 50.80
CA LEU A 1008 12.85 -6.31 51.61
C LEU A 1008 13.31 -4.87 51.31
N PRO A 1009 12.48 -3.85 51.57
CA PRO A 1009 12.86 -2.44 51.40
C PRO A 1009 14.19 -2.08 52.09
N GLN A 1010 14.51 -2.74 53.22
CA GLN A 1010 15.75 -2.55 53.97
C GLN A 1010 17.00 -3.17 53.29
N GLY A 1011 16.86 -3.81 52.12
CA GLY A 1011 17.96 -4.40 51.36
C GLY A 1011 18.34 -5.82 51.77
N ILE A 1012 17.48 -6.51 52.53
CA ILE A 1012 17.69 -7.92 52.91
C ILE A 1012 17.18 -8.82 51.78
N CYS A 1013 18.05 -9.67 51.23
CA CYS A 1013 17.67 -10.66 50.21
C CYS A 1013 16.90 -11.81 50.88
N LEU A 1014 15.69 -12.08 50.39
CA LEU A 1014 14.84 -13.17 50.87
C LEU A 1014 15.00 -14.45 50.06
N TYR A 1015 15.21 -14.30 48.75
CA TYR A 1015 15.33 -15.40 47.80
C TYR A 1015 15.95 -14.87 46.51
N ASP A 1016 16.77 -15.69 45.85
CA ASP A 1016 17.26 -15.41 44.52
C ASP A 1016 17.26 -16.69 43.66
N HIS A 1017 17.26 -16.51 42.34
CA HIS A 1017 17.31 -17.63 41.41
C HIS A 1017 17.94 -17.23 40.08
N SER A 1018 18.99 -17.96 39.70
CA SER A 1018 19.65 -17.80 38.41
C SER A 1018 19.06 -18.73 37.35
N PHE A 1019 18.70 -18.15 36.20
CA PHE A 1019 18.15 -18.86 35.04
C PHE A 1019 19.22 -19.26 34.00
N LYS A 1020 20.43 -18.66 34.07
CA LYS A 1020 21.58 -18.95 33.20
C LYS A 1020 22.83 -19.06 34.07
N ARG A 1021 23.59 -20.16 33.95
CA ARG A 1021 24.87 -20.52 34.64
C ARG A 1021 25.30 -19.63 35.82
N GLU A 1022 25.56 -20.25 36.97
CA GLU A 1022 26.08 -19.62 38.20
C GLU A 1022 27.22 -18.63 37.94
N GLU A 1023 26.92 -17.33 38.04
CA GLU A 1023 27.91 -16.30 38.30
C GLU A 1023 28.03 -16.13 39.83
N ASP A 1024 29.26 -15.96 40.31
CA ASP A 1024 29.63 -15.91 41.73
C ASP A 1024 29.29 -14.51 42.33
N ILE A 1025 28.01 -14.12 42.26
CA ILE A 1025 27.51 -12.82 42.74
C ILE A 1025 26.78 -13.01 44.07
N GLU A 1026 27.23 -12.30 45.11
CA GLU A 1026 26.63 -12.33 46.45
C GLU A 1026 25.22 -11.67 46.44
N PRO A 1027 24.11 -12.43 46.58
CA PRO A 1027 22.75 -11.91 46.42
C PRO A 1027 22.38 -10.81 47.45
N GLN A 1028 22.94 -10.92 48.66
CA GLN A 1028 22.74 -9.94 49.72
C GLN A 1028 23.38 -8.57 49.39
N LEU A 1029 24.49 -8.56 48.64
CA LEU A 1029 25.13 -7.33 48.19
C LEU A 1029 24.30 -6.64 47.10
N VAL A 1030 23.72 -7.42 46.18
CA VAL A 1030 22.84 -6.92 45.12
C VAL A 1030 21.58 -6.29 45.72
N ALA A 1031 20.91 -6.99 46.64
CA ALA A 1031 19.73 -6.49 47.34
C ALA A 1031 20.01 -5.18 48.10
N GLY A 1032 21.12 -5.14 48.86
CA GLY A 1032 21.56 -3.92 49.57
C GLY A 1032 21.86 -2.76 48.61
N GLY A 1033 22.53 -3.05 47.50
CA GLY A 1033 22.86 -2.08 46.45
C GLY A 1033 21.61 -1.48 45.78
N LEU A 1034 20.64 -2.31 45.40
CA LEU A 1034 19.40 -1.87 44.75
C LEU A 1034 18.53 -1.00 45.67
N SER A 1035 18.40 -1.37 46.94
CA SER A 1035 17.73 -0.53 47.94
C SER A 1035 18.45 0.81 48.13
N GLY A 1036 19.78 0.80 48.19
CA GLY A 1036 20.60 2.02 48.29
C GLY A 1036 20.45 2.95 47.08
N ILE A 1037 20.52 2.41 45.87
CA ILE A 1037 20.32 3.17 44.62
C ILE A 1037 18.92 3.79 44.59
N SER A 1038 17.90 3.02 44.98
CA SER A 1038 16.52 3.50 45.04
C SER A 1038 16.36 4.65 46.03
N ALA A 1039 16.92 4.54 47.24
CA ALA A 1039 16.91 5.60 48.24
C ALA A 1039 17.62 6.88 47.76
N ILE A 1040 18.80 6.73 47.13
CA ILE A 1040 19.57 7.87 46.60
C ILE A 1040 18.78 8.59 45.51
N ILE A 1041 18.21 7.87 44.55
CA ILE A 1041 17.45 8.47 43.45
C ILE A 1041 16.18 9.15 43.95
N GLN A 1042 15.47 8.56 44.92
CA GLN A 1042 14.30 9.20 45.54
C GLN A 1042 14.67 10.49 46.26
N GLU A 1043 15.80 10.51 46.99
CA GLU A 1043 16.30 11.71 47.67
C GLU A 1043 16.73 12.80 46.67
N VAL A 1044 17.44 12.41 45.60
CA VAL A 1044 17.93 13.34 44.56
C VAL A 1044 16.78 13.92 43.73
N THR A 1045 15.80 13.10 43.35
CA THR A 1045 14.69 13.53 42.50
C THR A 1045 13.57 14.22 43.28
N LYS A 1046 13.55 14.08 44.61
CA LYS A 1046 12.43 14.43 45.49
C LYS A 1046 11.10 13.79 45.07
N ASP A 1047 11.15 12.74 44.25
CA ASP A 1047 10.00 11.99 43.82
C ASP A 1047 9.83 10.75 44.72
N LYS A 1048 8.60 10.52 45.19
CA LYS A 1048 8.25 9.35 46.00
C LYS A 1048 7.94 8.12 45.14
N THR A 1049 8.01 8.22 43.81
CA THR A 1049 7.82 7.07 42.93
C THR A 1049 8.99 6.10 43.05
N ASN A 1050 8.67 4.80 43.12
CA ASN A 1050 9.69 3.76 43.13
C ASN A 1050 10.26 3.56 41.72
N ILE A 1051 11.55 3.25 41.64
CA ILE A 1051 12.24 2.98 40.37
C ILE A 1051 11.68 1.70 39.78
N LYS A 1052 11.19 1.75 38.53
CA LYS A 1052 10.70 0.56 37.83
C LYS A 1052 11.72 -0.12 36.93
N LYS A 1053 12.80 0.57 36.58
CA LYS A 1053 13.84 0.03 35.70
C LYS A 1053 15.19 0.73 35.86
N ILE A 1054 16.26 -0.04 35.68
CA ILE A 1054 17.64 0.44 35.56
C ILE A 1054 18.23 -0.21 34.29
N GLU A 1055 18.77 0.58 33.37
CA GLU A 1055 19.29 0.11 32.09
C GLU A 1055 20.79 0.44 31.99
N GLN A 1056 21.62 -0.55 31.68
CA GLN A 1056 23.06 -0.39 31.47
C GLN A 1056 23.53 -1.28 30.30
N GLU A 1057 23.92 -0.63 29.19
CA GLU A 1057 24.41 -1.27 27.95
C GLU A 1057 23.49 -2.41 27.45
N GLU A 1058 23.88 -3.66 27.67
CA GLU A 1058 23.17 -4.88 27.20
C GLU A 1058 22.28 -5.52 28.27
N MET A 1059 22.18 -4.92 29.46
CA MET A 1059 21.48 -5.48 30.61
C MET A 1059 20.43 -4.50 31.14
N THR A 1060 19.25 -5.03 31.42
CA THR A 1060 18.14 -4.30 32.04
C THR A 1060 17.75 -4.99 33.34
N LEU A 1061 17.67 -4.20 34.41
CA LEU A 1061 17.11 -4.62 35.67
C LEU A 1061 15.69 -4.06 35.80
N LEU A 1062 14.70 -4.94 35.75
CA LEU A 1062 13.29 -4.60 35.91
C LEU A 1062 12.90 -4.74 37.37
N LEU A 1063 12.32 -3.69 37.94
CA LEU A 1063 11.93 -3.62 39.35
C LEU A 1063 10.41 -3.51 39.45
N GLU A 1064 9.81 -4.35 40.28
CA GLU A 1064 8.43 -4.18 40.71
C GLU A 1064 8.37 -4.20 42.24
N HIS A 1065 7.57 -3.30 42.80
CA HIS A 1065 7.46 -3.08 44.24
C HIS A 1065 6.05 -3.43 44.69
N GLY A 1066 5.96 -4.35 45.65
CA GLY A 1066 4.74 -4.72 46.34
C GLY A 1066 4.55 -3.89 47.61
N LYS A 1067 3.63 -4.33 48.47
CA LYS A 1067 3.34 -3.69 49.75
C LYS A 1067 4.44 -3.92 50.79
N TYR A 1068 5.06 -5.10 50.79
CA TYR A 1068 6.02 -5.56 51.80
C TYR A 1068 7.39 -5.92 51.22
N LEU A 1069 7.45 -6.36 49.96
CA LEU A 1069 8.69 -6.78 49.31
C LEU A 1069 8.88 -6.13 47.94
N SER A 1070 10.08 -6.27 47.40
CA SER A 1070 10.44 -5.84 46.05
C SER A 1070 11.08 -6.99 45.28
N VAL A 1071 10.85 -7.03 43.98
CA VAL A 1071 11.43 -8.01 43.08
C VAL A 1071 12.22 -7.32 41.98
N ALA A 1072 13.44 -7.81 41.72
CA ALA A 1072 14.27 -7.37 40.63
C ALA A 1072 14.55 -8.52 39.68
N LEU A 1073 14.30 -8.33 38.38
CA LEU A 1073 14.64 -9.28 37.33
C LEU A 1073 15.73 -8.70 36.43
N LEU A 1074 16.87 -9.36 36.40
CA LEU A 1074 17.94 -9.11 35.47
C LEU A 1074 17.63 -9.82 34.14
N THR A 1075 17.60 -9.05 33.06
CA THR A 1075 17.25 -9.49 31.71
C THR A 1075 18.09 -8.76 30.67
N GLU A 1076 18.35 -9.41 29.53
CA GLU A 1076 19.05 -8.80 28.39
C GLU A 1076 18.22 -7.67 27.74
N GLU A 1077 16.89 -7.71 27.90
CA GLU A 1077 15.98 -6.76 27.27
C GLU A 1077 14.78 -6.40 28.17
N ASN A 1078 14.31 -5.16 28.03
CA ASN A 1078 13.08 -4.69 28.65
C ASN A 1078 11.84 -5.21 27.89
N LEU A 1079 11.18 -6.25 28.41
CA LEU A 1079 10.04 -6.90 27.77
C LEU A 1079 8.74 -6.68 28.58
N VAL A 1080 7.65 -6.38 27.88
CA VAL A 1080 6.34 -6.14 28.47
C VAL A 1080 5.78 -7.41 29.10
N THR A 1081 6.03 -8.58 28.51
CA THR A 1081 5.63 -9.87 29.10
C THR A 1081 6.33 -10.11 30.44
N LEU A 1082 7.61 -9.75 30.57
CA LEU A 1082 8.37 -9.91 31.82
C LEU A 1082 7.85 -8.97 32.91
N GLN A 1083 7.55 -7.71 32.59
CA GLN A 1083 6.95 -6.78 33.55
C GLN A 1083 5.59 -7.26 34.08
N LYS A 1084 4.72 -7.77 33.19
CA LYS A 1084 3.43 -8.34 33.60
C LYS A 1084 3.59 -9.59 34.48
N LYS A 1085 4.54 -10.45 34.13
CA LYS A 1085 4.86 -11.66 34.92
C LYS A 1085 5.42 -11.29 36.29
N LEU A 1086 6.30 -10.28 36.37
CA LEU A 1086 6.81 -9.76 37.64
C LEU A 1086 5.70 -9.21 38.53
N GLY A 1087 4.80 -8.39 37.97
CA GLY A 1087 3.65 -7.86 38.70
C GLY A 1087 2.71 -8.95 39.22
N THR A 1088 2.52 -10.02 38.45
CA THR A 1088 1.73 -11.18 38.91
C THR A 1088 2.48 -11.97 39.99
N LEU A 1089 3.79 -12.17 39.81
CA LEU A 1089 4.63 -12.92 40.74
C LEU A 1089 4.70 -12.27 42.12
N ILE A 1090 4.90 -10.95 42.17
CA ILE A 1090 4.98 -10.24 43.46
C ILE A 1090 3.64 -10.29 44.21
N GLN A 1091 2.52 -10.16 43.50
CA GLN A 1091 1.19 -10.27 44.10
C GLN A 1091 0.93 -11.68 44.64
N ASP A 1092 1.19 -12.72 43.84
CA ASP A 1092 1.03 -14.13 44.26
C ASP A 1092 1.88 -14.46 45.52
N VAL A 1093 3.10 -13.90 45.62
CA VAL A 1093 4.00 -14.13 46.76
C VAL A 1093 3.54 -13.35 48.00
N GLU A 1094 3.14 -12.09 47.87
CA GLU A 1094 2.65 -11.30 49.01
C GLU A 1094 1.34 -11.82 49.57
N ASP A 1095 0.41 -12.24 48.71
CA ASP A 1095 -0.87 -12.83 49.14
C ASP A 1095 -0.64 -14.15 49.90
N PHE A 1096 0.39 -14.92 49.54
CA PHE A 1096 0.71 -16.19 50.21
C PHE A 1096 1.42 -16.01 51.55
N TYR A 1097 2.33 -15.03 51.65
CA TYR A 1097 3.15 -14.77 52.85
C TYR A 1097 2.69 -13.56 53.65
N GLN A 1098 1.43 -13.14 53.52
CA GLN A 1098 0.96 -11.88 54.09
C GLN A 1098 1.21 -11.79 55.60
N GLU A 1099 0.86 -12.84 56.35
CA GLU A 1099 1.02 -12.87 57.81
C GLU A 1099 2.50 -12.85 58.23
N GLU A 1100 3.36 -13.58 57.50
CA GLU A 1100 4.79 -13.69 57.79
C GLU A 1100 5.59 -12.44 57.37
N LEU A 1101 5.14 -11.74 56.33
CA LEU A 1101 5.72 -10.46 55.90
C LEU A 1101 5.31 -9.31 56.84
N GLU A 1102 4.08 -9.33 57.39
CA GLU A 1102 3.61 -8.35 58.37
C GLU A 1102 4.31 -8.46 59.73
N THR A 1103 4.71 -9.67 60.13
CA THR A 1103 5.31 -9.96 61.44
C THR A 1103 6.79 -10.39 61.36
N TYR A 1104 7.46 -10.09 60.24
CA TYR A 1104 8.79 -10.62 59.94
C TYR A 1104 9.83 -10.28 61.03
N SER A 1105 10.40 -11.33 61.63
CA SER A 1105 11.35 -11.24 62.77
C SER A 1105 12.78 -11.65 62.42
N GLY A 1106 13.09 -11.86 61.12
CA GLY A 1106 14.45 -12.18 60.66
C GLY A 1106 14.71 -13.63 60.26
N ASN A 1107 13.69 -14.51 60.29
CA ASN A 1107 13.86 -15.91 59.89
C ASN A 1107 13.61 -16.11 58.37
N LEU A 1108 14.68 -16.21 57.59
CA LEU A 1108 14.62 -16.39 56.13
C LEU A 1108 14.09 -17.76 55.69
N THR A 1109 14.18 -18.80 56.55
CA THR A 1109 13.78 -20.18 56.16
C THR A 1109 12.30 -20.32 55.82
N VAL A 1110 11.48 -19.40 56.33
CA VAL A 1110 10.03 -19.35 56.11
C VAL A 1110 9.70 -19.08 54.64
N PHE A 1111 10.57 -18.35 53.91
CA PHE A 1111 10.38 -18.00 52.50
C PHE A 1111 10.86 -19.07 51.50
N SER A 1112 11.22 -20.26 51.98
CA SER A 1112 11.74 -21.36 51.15
C SER A 1112 10.82 -21.79 50.00
N LYS A 1113 9.51 -21.46 50.03
CA LYS A 1113 8.58 -21.77 48.93
C LYS A 1113 8.51 -20.71 47.83
N ILE A 1114 9.19 -19.55 47.95
CA ILE A 1114 9.20 -18.53 46.88
C ILE A 1114 9.63 -19.14 45.54
N GLY A 1115 10.60 -20.06 45.55
CA GLY A 1115 11.04 -20.78 44.36
C GLY A 1115 9.90 -21.48 43.61
N LYS A 1116 8.87 -21.99 44.29
CA LYS A 1116 7.71 -22.62 43.62
C LYS A 1116 6.88 -21.64 42.79
N PHE A 1117 6.78 -20.37 43.23
CA PHE A 1117 6.10 -19.32 42.48
C PHE A 1117 6.92 -18.87 41.27
N VAL A 1118 8.24 -18.77 41.44
CA VAL A 1118 9.17 -18.48 40.34
C VAL A 1118 9.07 -19.58 39.27
N GLN A 1119 9.11 -20.85 39.66
CA GLN A 1119 8.91 -21.98 38.74
C GLN A 1119 7.54 -21.93 38.05
N LYS A 1120 6.45 -21.69 38.79
CA LYS A 1120 5.08 -21.58 38.26
C LYS A 1120 4.94 -20.47 37.20
N ILE A 1121 5.68 -19.36 37.30
CA ILE A 1121 5.49 -18.21 36.41
C ILE A 1121 6.54 -18.15 35.30
N PHE A 1122 7.76 -18.61 35.57
CA PHE A 1122 8.91 -18.48 34.67
C PHE A 1122 9.38 -19.82 34.05
N GLU A 1123 9.02 -20.98 34.61
CA GLU A 1123 9.43 -22.31 34.10
C GLU A 1123 8.29 -23.15 33.50
N SER A 1124 7.01 -22.87 33.82
CA SER A 1124 5.84 -23.42 33.10
C SER A 1124 5.71 -22.78 31.73
#